data_AF-A0A8J6DIU5-F1
#
_entry.id   AF-A0A8J6DIU5-F1
#
_cell.length_a   1.000
_cell.length_b   1.000
_cell.length_c   1.000
_cell.angle_alpha   90.00
_cell.angle_beta   90.00
_cell.angle_gamma   90.00
#
_symmetry.space_group_name_H-M   'P 1'
#
loop_
_entity.id
_entity.type
_entity.pdbx_description
1 polymer ?
#
loop_
_entity_poly.entity_id
_entity_poly.type
_entity_poly.pdbx_seq_one_letter_code
_entity_poly.pdbx_strand_id
1 'polypeptide(L)'
;MAEVDLVAEFPQPAGAARWAEVMARFAAQLGAQGRRVVLVTSGGTKVPLEARPVRFLDNFSSGRRGATSAEAFLAAGYGVLFLYRARSAFPFAHRFPPQTWLSALRPSDLTRSGLLSLEAEENALPGFASALRSYQEAAAAGTFLAVEFTTLADYLHLLQAAAQALSPLGSSAMFYLAAAVSDFYVPASEMPEHKIQSSGGPLQITMKMVPKMLSPLVKDWAPKAFIISFKLETDPSIVIDRARNALEVYRHQVVVANILESRRSFVVIVTKDSETKLLLSEEEVEKGIEIEEKIFPPEGRLGVCNSERGCHDSRGSSGTRCKPLSAGDHSEDRLRTANRNLEELTLNHMEEMKEVENYANRVCNLTEEREAFSHGYKKQNEQLRQEFKELQLKQDSALEKAQLEIEKLKENLIELKENDSIELQKAKKHNQRLDEEILALRNRVRSLDSDKKALGEVVERLKEAIRESQETKRHGNHSPGKNVGAEQRVEELQKSKSELKCLYNEIQSLPGTAEDRDPFLIAYDLLQRENTELETEVSKLLQESEQLNHFTVGKEPTAANLSTNENICKDFESKAPVLEVEIQSPKEERNELCLKLGESKQKEIPEESGTFPREGQKEEDSSQNRDMKGEQQELTLEPEEIVRLREELSHMNQKLLRSQSSGDSSDDSSAKYPSSGEILKYQQQEEPQLRQNLHRLQVLCSSAEKELRYERGKNLDLKQHNSLLQDENIKIKIELKQAQQKLLDSAKMCSSLTAEWKHCQQKIKELELEVLTQAQNIKSQNSLQEKLAQEKSKVADAEEKILDLQQKLEEAQKVCLPETCILEKKQLEERLKESRENEAKIKQQYQKEQEKRNLLDQSINELQKQVRILLDKENRLEATRSQQQSRLHQQEVQLKQLENEKGKSDELLKSNLELSEKLSGFQQKNKALCEEYAQLLKQFDVYVRNYNEKHHHYKVKHHRIKDRLVHEVELRDKRIKELENGNELLRLQMEKEKAFQDEVIAQNDVLLQERGKLLVQLTEQEELIGNNKGMLSSVQSRVLLLDKENKLLQENSLQLTHHIGLLERIIRNIQIRRGEVRCVLPVGSLIRCLDC
;
A
#
# COMPACT_ATOMS: atom_id res chain seq x y z
N MET A 1 -2.38 -26.93 -23.21
CA MET A 1 -2.31 -25.68 -22.42
C MET A 1 -3.10 -24.66 -23.20
N ALA A 2 -4.09 -23.99 -22.58
CA ALA A 2 -4.86 -22.96 -23.26
C ALA A 2 -3.97 -21.78 -23.62
N GLU A 3 -4.24 -21.12 -24.75
CA GLU A 3 -3.73 -19.78 -25.01
C GLU A 3 -4.29 -18.86 -23.93
N VAL A 4 -3.41 -18.19 -23.20
CA VAL A 4 -3.80 -17.18 -22.22
C VAL A 4 -4.11 -15.91 -23.00
N ASP A 5 -5.38 -15.57 -23.10
CA ASP A 5 -5.79 -14.25 -23.55
C ASP A 5 -5.38 -13.22 -22.50
N LEU A 6 -4.28 -12.49 -22.78
CA LEU A 6 -3.75 -11.46 -21.88
C LEU A 6 -4.83 -10.46 -21.47
N VAL A 7 -5.74 -10.12 -22.39
CA VAL A 7 -6.75 -9.06 -22.20
C VAL A 7 -7.83 -9.51 -21.21
N ALA A 8 -8.07 -10.82 -21.10
CA ALA A 8 -9.02 -11.39 -20.15
C ALA A 8 -8.43 -11.51 -18.73
N GLU A 9 -7.13 -11.80 -18.59
CA GLU A 9 -6.48 -12.03 -17.28
C GLU A 9 -5.87 -10.74 -16.69
N PHE A 10 -5.40 -9.82 -17.54
CA PHE A 10 -4.81 -8.55 -17.15
C PHE A 10 -5.57 -7.39 -17.82
N PRO A 11 -6.12 -6.41 -17.07
CA PRO A 11 -6.74 -5.25 -17.67
C PRO A 11 -5.75 -4.42 -18.50
N GLN A 12 -6.15 -4.00 -19.71
CA GLN A 12 -5.29 -3.22 -20.59
C GLN A 12 -5.04 -1.80 -20.04
N PRO A 13 -3.78 -1.29 -20.03
CA PRO A 13 -3.48 0.05 -19.57
C PRO A 13 -4.12 1.14 -20.44
N ALA A 14 -4.54 2.23 -19.80
CA ALA A 14 -4.99 3.43 -20.50
C ALA A 14 -3.89 3.96 -21.43
N GLY A 15 -4.18 4.05 -22.73
CA GLY A 15 -3.24 4.51 -23.75
C GLY A 15 -2.33 3.43 -24.35
N ALA A 16 -2.48 2.14 -24.01
CA ALA A 16 -1.68 1.05 -24.58
C ALA A 16 -1.72 1.02 -26.13
N ALA A 17 -2.89 1.26 -26.74
CA ALA A 17 -3.03 1.33 -28.20
C ALA A 17 -2.21 2.47 -28.84
N ARG A 18 -2.17 3.65 -28.21
CA ARG A 18 -1.31 4.78 -28.63
C ARG A 18 0.17 4.39 -28.55
N TRP A 19 0.57 3.72 -27.48
CA TRP A 19 1.95 3.26 -27.32
C TRP A 19 2.34 2.21 -28.37
N ALA A 20 1.44 1.27 -28.69
CA ALA A 20 1.65 0.31 -29.77
C ALA A 20 1.88 1.01 -31.12
N GLU A 21 1.08 2.02 -31.46
CA GLU A 21 1.22 2.80 -32.69
C GLU A 21 2.56 3.58 -32.75
N VAL A 22 2.96 4.20 -31.63
CA VAL A 22 4.25 4.92 -31.51
C VAL A 22 5.43 3.96 -31.67
N MET A 23 5.39 2.79 -31.02
CA MET A 23 6.42 1.76 -31.14
C MET A 23 6.50 1.19 -32.56
N ALA A 24 5.36 0.95 -33.22
CA ALA A 24 5.30 0.48 -34.61
C ALA A 24 5.89 1.51 -35.58
N ARG A 25 5.56 2.80 -35.43
CA ARG A 25 6.13 3.87 -36.25
C ARG A 25 7.65 4.01 -36.05
N PHE A 26 8.13 3.94 -34.80
CA PHE A 26 9.57 3.96 -34.48
C PHE A 26 10.31 2.77 -35.11
N ALA A 27 9.80 1.55 -34.94
CA ALA A 27 10.40 0.34 -35.51
C ALA A 27 10.41 0.38 -37.04
N ALA A 28 9.31 0.79 -37.68
CA ALA A 28 9.21 0.90 -39.14
C ALA A 28 10.17 1.96 -39.72
N GLN A 29 10.29 3.12 -39.08
CA GLN A 29 11.20 4.19 -39.50
C GLN A 29 12.67 3.72 -39.51
N LEU A 30 13.11 3.06 -38.43
CA LEU A 30 14.48 2.58 -38.30
C LEU A 30 14.76 1.34 -39.16
N GLY A 31 13.75 0.48 -39.35
CA GLY A 31 13.79 -0.64 -40.29
C GLY A 31 13.97 -0.17 -41.74
N ALA A 32 13.27 0.88 -42.16
CA ALA A 32 13.44 1.49 -43.49
C ALA A 32 14.85 2.10 -43.70
N GLN A 33 15.53 2.48 -42.62
CA GLN A 33 16.93 2.93 -42.64
C GLN A 33 17.95 1.78 -42.58
N GLY A 34 17.50 0.52 -42.48
CA GLY A 34 18.36 -0.64 -42.28
C GLY A 34 19.04 -0.70 -40.90
N ARG A 35 18.59 0.09 -39.91
CA ARG A 35 19.17 0.13 -38.57
C ARG A 35 18.62 -1.01 -37.71
N ARG A 36 19.50 -1.72 -37.00
CA ARG A 36 19.13 -2.74 -36.00
C ARG A 36 18.41 -2.09 -34.83
N VAL A 37 17.35 -2.71 -34.32
CA VAL A 37 16.55 -2.17 -33.20
C VAL A 37 16.56 -3.14 -32.03
N VAL A 38 16.75 -2.64 -30.81
CA VAL A 38 16.70 -3.42 -29.57
C VAL A 38 15.62 -2.91 -28.64
N LEU A 39 14.76 -3.82 -28.15
CA LEU A 39 13.91 -3.59 -26.99
C LEU A 39 14.73 -3.89 -25.73
N VAL A 40 15.03 -2.86 -24.94
CA VAL A 40 15.62 -3.00 -23.60
C VAL A 40 14.49 -2.90 -22.58
N THR A 41 14.30 -3.93 -21.76
CA THR A 41 13.40 -3.83 -20.60
C THR A 41 14.18 -3.54 -19.32
N SER A 42 13.71 -2.60 -18.48
CA SER A 42 14.45 -2.17 -17.29
C SER A 42 13.56 -1.84 -16.08
N GLY A 43 14.13 -1.95 -14.87
CA GLY A 43 13.43 -1.76 -13.60
C GLY A 43 12.63 -2.99 -13.16
N GLY A 44 11.88 -2.86 -12.06
CA GLY A 44 11.02 -3.92 -11.53
C GLY A 44 9.57 -3.80 -12.00
N THR A 45 8.75 -4.85 -11.87
CA THR A 45 7.28 -4.68 -11.91
C THR A 45 6.70 -4.64 -10.51
N LYS A 46 5.61 -3.88 -10.32
CA LYS A 46 4.76 -3.99 -9.12
C LYS A 46 3.46 -4.74 -9.41
N VAL A 47 2.94 -5.45 -8.43
CA VAL A 47 1.64 -6.12 -8.47
C VAL A 47 0.72 -5.47 -7.43
N PRO A 48 -0.45 -4.95 -7.82
CA PRO A 48 -1.44 -4.45 -6.87
C PRO A 48 -1.99 -5.60 -6.02
N LEU A 49 -2.20 -5.34 -4.72
CA LEU A 49 -2.88 -6.28 -3.82
C LEU A 49 -4.39 -5.99 -3.69
N GLU A 50 -4.82 -4.80 -4.12
CA GLU A 50 -6.21 -4.31 -4.04
C GLU A 50 -6.55 -3.60 -5.38
N ALA A 51 -7.82 -3.64 -5.82
CA ALA A 51 -8.22 -3.03 -7.11
C ALA A 51 -8.15 -1.49 -7.10
N ARG A 52 -8.29 -0.87 -5.92
CA ARG A 52 -7.87 0.52 -5.64
C ARG A 52 -6.56 0.46 -4.84
N PRO A 53 -5.41 0.27 -5.50
CA PRO A 53 -4.22 -0.24 -4.82
C PRO A 53 -3.56 0.79 -3.91
N VAL A 54 -3.50 0.45 -2.63
CA VAL A 54 -2.72 1.19 -1.62
C VAL A 54 -1.42 0.43 -1.33
N ARG A 55 -1.44 -0.90 -1.45
CA ARG A 55 -0.29 -1.79 -1.25
C ARG A 55 0.05 -2.53 -2.54
N PHE A 56 1.34 -2.85 -2.69
CA PHE A 56 1.87 -3.58 -3.82
C PHE A 56 2.96 -4.56 -3.37
N LEU A 57 3.10 -5.69 -4.07
CA LEU A 57 4.36 -6.43 -4.13
C LEU A 57 5.23 -5.78 -5.21
N ASP A 58 6.52 -5.51 -4.96
CA ASP A 58 7.43 -4.86 -5.93
C ASP A 58 8.72 -5.69 -6.07
N ASN A 59 9.06 -6.07 -7.31
CA ASN A 59 10.27 -6.81 -7.61
C ASN A 59 11.48 -5.86 -7.67
N PHE A 60 12.36 -5.90 -6.67
CA PHE A 60 13.47 -4.94 -6.56
C PHE A 60 14.40 -4.95 -7.79
N SER A 61 14.40 -3.84 -8.54
CA SER A 61 15.42 -3.52 -9.53
C SER A 61 15.56 -2.01 -9.69
N SER A 62 16.79 -1.50 -9.51
CA SER A 62 17.10 -0.08 -9.68
C SER A 62 17.10 0.39 -11.14
N GLY A 63 17.07 -0.53 -12.11
CA GLY A 63 17.11 -0.23 -13.55
C GLY A 63 18.48 0.11 -14.12
N ARG A 64 19.55 0.27 -13.30
CA ARG A 64 20.87 0.74 -13.78
C ARG A 64 21.40 -0.08 -14.96
N ARG A 65 21.47 -1.40 -14.82
CA ARG A 65 21.95 -2.32 -15.87
C ARG A 65 21.26 -2.09 -17.22
N GLY A 66 19.93 -1.92 -17.22
CA GLY A 66 19.17 -1.64 -18.43
C GLY A 66 19.47 -0.24 -18.99
N ALA A 67 19.64 0.76 -18.13
CA ALA A 67 20.02 2.11 -18.55
C ALA A 67 21.42 2.14 -19.19
N THR A 68 22.45 1.60 -18.51
CA THR A 68 23.82 1.50 -19.03
C THR A 68 23.86 0.69 -20.33
N SER A 69 23.11 -0.42 -20.41
CA SER A 69 23.02 -1.21 -21.65
C SER A 69 22.37 -0.43 -22.80
N ALA A 70 21.34 0.37 -22.54
CA ALA A 70 20.73 1.23 -23.54
C ALA A 70 21.70 2.29 -24.09
N GLU A 71 22.56 2.86 -23.24
CA GLU A 71 23.63 3.77 -23.64
C GLU A 71 24.67 3.07 -24.54
N ALA A 72 25.12 1.86 -24.15
CA ALA A 72 26.03 1.05 -24.94
C ALA A 72 25.44 0.67 -26.32
N PHE A 73 24.15 0.31 -26.38
CA PHE A 73 23.46 0.02 -27.64
C PHE A 73 23.34 1.25 -28.55
N LEU A 74 23.05 2.43 -27.99
CA LEU A 74 23.04 3.69 -28.75
C LEU A 74 24.43 4.00 -29.33
N ALA A 75 25.49 3.85 -28.53
CA ALA A 75 26.87 4.03 -28.97
C ALA A 75 27.27 3.02 -30.07
N ALA A 76 26.80 1.78 -29.98
CA ALA A 76 26.96 0.74 -31.02
C ALA A 76 26.04 0.91 -32.25
N GLY A 77 25.36 2.06 -32.37
CA GLY A 77 24.56 2.43 -33.54
C GLY A 77 23.19 1.76 -33.67
N TYR A 78 22.66 1.14 -32.60
CA TYR A 78 21.32 0.58 -32.60
C TYR A 78 20.24 1.69 -32.51
N GLY A 79 19.01 1.34 -32.87
CA GLY A 79 17.82 2.00 -32.36
C GLY A 79 17.41 1.35 -31.04
N VAL A 80 17.13 2.13 -30.00
CA VAL A 80 16.80 1.61 -28.67
C VAL A 80 15.38 1.99 -28.28
N LEU A 81 14.54 0.97 -28.11
CA LEU A 81 13.23 1.07 -27.47
C LEU A 81 13.42 0.69 -25.99
N PHE A 82 13.30 1.67 -25.09
CA PHE A 82 13.57 1.53 -23.66
C PHE A 82 12.25 1.43 -22.88
N LEU A 83 11.78 0.22 -22.64
CA LEU A 83 10.59 -0.06 -21.85
C LEU A 83 10.99 -0.19 -20.37
N TYR A 84 10.66 0.81 -19.55
CA TYR A 84 11.24 0.94 -18.20
C TYR A 84 10.24 1.28 -17.10
N ARG A 85 10.51 0.85 -15.85
CA ARG A 85 9.70 1.27 -14.71
C ARG A 85 9.84 2.76 -14.48
N ALA A 86 8.72 3.48 -14.44
CA ALA A 86 8.68 4.90 -14.09
C ALA A 86 9.46 5.17 -12.79
N ARG A 87 10.33 6.18 -12.82
CA ARG A 87 11.26 6.56 -11.73
C ARG A 87 12.33 5.51 -11.36
N SER A 88 12.62 4.52 -12.22
CA SER A 88 13.87 3.76 -12.15
C SER A 88 15.01 4.51 -12.88
N ALA A 89 16.23 3.95 -12.88
CA ALA A 89 17.36 4.55 -13.59
C ALA A 89 17.05 4.75 -15.08
N PHE A 90 17.29 5.96 -15.57
CA PHE A 90 17.07 6.37 -16.95
C PHE A 90 18.43 6.62 -17.65
N PRO A 91 18.59 6.24 -18.94
CA PRO A 91 19.82 6.44 -19.70
C PRO A 91 20.36 7.86 -19.59
N PHE A 92 21.67 7.98 -19.42
CA PHE A 92 22.46 9.19 -19.18
C PHE A 92 22.18 9.87 -17.83
N ALA A 93 20.91 10.07 -17.47
CA ALA A 93 20.48 10.75 -16.26
C ALA A 93 20.85 9.99 -14.97
N HIS A 94 20.90 8.66 -14.99
CA HIS A 94 21.19 7.86 -13.79
C HIS A 94 22.61 8.07 -13.22
N ARG A 95 23.54 8.59 -14.04
CA ARG A 95 24.90 8.96 -13.64
C ARG A 95 24.91 10.23 -12.77
N PHE A 96 23.86 11.05 -12.86
CA PHE A 96 23.76 12.37 -12.22
C PHE A 96 22.50 12.46 -11.35
N PRO A 97 22.50 11.90 -10.12
CA PRO A 97 21.35 11.98 -9.22
C PRO A 97 21.09 13.44 -8.80
N PRO A 98 19.86 13.81 -8.38
CA PRO A 98 19.45 15.20 -8.15
C PRO A 98 20.41 16.04 -7.32
N GLN A 99 20.96 15.49 -6.24
CA GLN A 99 21.89 16.18 -5.34
C GLN A 99 23.19 16.64 -6.05
N THR A 100 23.63 15.93 -7.10
CA THR A 100 24.87 16.23 -7.83
C THR A 100 24.68 17.44 -8.72
N TRP A 101 23.70 17.41 -9.64
CA TRP A 101 23.52 18.52 -10.58
C TRP A 101 22.90 19.76 -9.92
N LEU A 102 22.11 19.63 -8.85
CA LEU A 102 21.60 20.77 -8.08
C LEU A 102 22.69 21.53 -7.29
N SER A 103 23.81 20.87 -6.96
CA SER A 103 24.94 21.51 -6.25
C SER A 103 26.05 21.99 -7.20
N ALA A 104 26.19 21.36 -8.36
CA ALA A 104 27.22 21.68 -9.34
C ALA A 104 26.79 22.72 -10.40
N LEU A 105 25.54 22.70 -10.88
CA LEU A 105 25.06 23.69 -11.87
C LEU A 105 24.77 25.03 -11.19
N ARG A 106 25.41 26.09 -11.68
CA ARG A 106 25.21 27.47 -11.22
C ARG A 106 24.69 28.34 -12.37
N PRO A 107 23.74 29.27 -12.14
CA PRO A 107 23.40 30.30 -13.12
C PRO A 107 24.62 31.18 -13.41
N SER A 108 24.87 31.47 -14.68
CA SER A 108 25.91 32.42 -15.10
C SER A 108 25.27 33.74 -15.49
N ASP A 109 25.65 34.86 -14.84
CA ASP A 109 25.02 36.19 -15.00
C ASP A 109 25.28 36.86 -16.37
N LEU A 110 25.91 36.16 -17.31
CA LEU A 110 26.47 36.68 -18.56
C LEU A 110 25.51 36.69 -19.77
N THR A 111 24.18 36.71 -19.57
CA THR A 111 23.22 36.82 -20.69
C THR A 111 22.02 37.72 -20.42
N ARG A 112 21.92 38.83 -21.17
CA ARG A 112 20.69 39.65 -21.33
C ARG A 112 19.72 39.10 -22.40
N SER A 113 19.86 37.84 -22.77
CA SER A 113 18.95 37.11 -23.67
C SER A 113 18.02 36.24 -22.83
N GLY A 114 16.83 35.90 -23.34
CA GLY A 114 15.89 34.98 -22.69
C GLY A 114 16.34 33.50 -22.68
N LEU A 115 17.65 33.26 -22.73
CA LEU A 115 18.31 31.97 -22.71
C LEU A 115 18.99 31.80 -21.34
N LEU A 116 18.73 30.71 -20.64
CA LEU A 116 19.40 30.40 -19.39
C LEU A 116 20.84 29.94 -19.66
N SER A 117 21.83 30.67 -19.15
CA SER A 117 23.23 30.26 -19.13
C SER A 117 23.55 29.52 -17.83
N LEU A 118 24.20 28.36 -17.92
CA LEU A 118 24.61 27.54 -16.78
C LEU A 118 26.09 27.21 -16.88
N GLU A 119 26.78 27.26 -15.74
CA GLU A 119 28.18 26.87 -15.58
C GLU A 119 28.32 25.80 -14.49
N ALA A 120 29.34 24.94 -14.62
CA ALA A 120 29.67 23.91 -13.65
C ALA A 120 31.16 23.55 -13.76
N GLU A 121 31.76 23.11 -12.66
CA GLU A 121 33.10 22.51 -12.67
C GLU A 121 33.02 21.10 -13.27
N GLU A 122 33.85 20.79 -14.28
CA GLU A 122 33.82 19.48 -14.96
C GLU A 122 34.08 18.30 -14.01
N ASN A 123 34.93 18.51 -13.00
CA ASN A 123 35.19 17.53 -11.93
C ASN A 123 33.97 17.27 -11.03
N ALA A 124 33.03 18.20 -10.92
CA ALA A 124 31.80 18.05 -10.14
C ALA A 124 30.68 17.34 -10.95
N LEU A 125 30.77 17.37 -12.28
CA LEU A 125 29.85 16.67 -13.20
C LEU A 125 30.61 15.91 -14.31
N PRO A 126 31.42 14.88 -13.98
CA PRO A 126 32.26 14.19 -14.95
C PRO A 126 31.44 13.59 -16.09
N GLY A 127 31.79 13.94 -17.33
CA GLY A 127 31.12 13.41 -18.53
C GLY A 127 29.68 13.89 -18.76
N PHE A 128 29.18 14.89 -18.01
CA PHE A 128 27.82 15.40 -18.16
C PHE A 128 27.55 15.99 -19.57
N ALA A 129 28.52 16.71 -20.13
CA ALA A 129 28.42 17.26 -21.48
C ALA A 129 28.38 16.17 -22.57
N SER A 130 29.16 15.09 -22.44
CA SER A 130 29.10 13.93 -23.34
C SER A 130 27.78 13.17 -23.22
N ALA A 131 27.27 13.01 -22.00
CA ALA A 131 25.99 12.35 -21.75
C ALA A 131 24.80 13.14 -22.34
N LEU A 132 24.80 14.47 -22.16
CA LEU A 132 23.78 15.36 -22.73
C LEU A 132 23.82 15.36 -24.27
N ARG A 133 25.01 15.45 -24.88
CA ARG A 133 25.16 15.36 -26.34
C ARG A 133 24.65 14.03 -26.87
N SER A 134 25.04 12.91 -26.28
CA SER A 134 24.61 11.56 -26.69
C SER A 134 23.09 11.40 -26.64
N TYR A 135 22.43 11.92 -25.61
CA TYR A 135 20.97 11.95 -25.51
C TYR A 135 20.32 12.83 -26.58
N GLN A 136 20.84 14.04 -26.80
CA GLN A 136 20.34 14.99 -27.80
C GLN A 136 20.50 14.47 -29.23
N GLU A 137 21.64 13.85 -29.56
CA GLU A 137 21.92 13.22 -30.84
C GLU A 137 20.96 12.04 -31.09
N ALA A 138 20.76 11.16 -30.09
CA ALA A 138 19.81 10.05 -30.20
C ALA A 138 18.35 10.49 -30.35
N ALA A 139 17.97 11.59 -29.68
CA ALA A 139 16.65 12.20 -29.82
C ALA A 139 16.46 12.86 -31.20
N ALA A 140 17.45 13.62 -31.68
CA ALA A 140 17.42 14.29 -32.98
C ALA A 140 17.43 13.31 -34.15
N ALA A 141 18.17 12.20 -34.03
CA ALA A 141 18.17 11.12 -35.02
C ALA A 141 16.91 10.24 -34.97
N GLY A 142 16.08 10.37 -33.93
CA GLY A 142 14.90 9.52 -33.71
C GLY A 142 15.26 8.07 -33.38
N THR A 143 16.43 7.83 -32.78
CA THR A 143 16.98 6.48 -32.51
C THR A 143 16.76 6.00 -31.08
N PHE A 144 16.16 6.81 -30.22
CA PHE A 144 15.80 6.45 -28.84
C PHE A 144 14.31 6.72 -28.57
N LEU A 145 13.60 5.71 -28.06
CA LEU A 145 12.20 5.81 -27.64
C LEU A 145 12.05 5.23 -26.22
N ALA A 146 11.72 6.08 -25.24
CA ALA A 146 11.39 5.64 -23.89
C ALA A 146 9.89 5.40 -23.72
N VAL A 147 9.52 4.29 -23.09
CA VAL A 147 8.14 3.90 -22.76
C VAL A 147 8.06 3.49 -21.29
N GLU A 148 7.15 4.10 -20.54
CA GLU A 148 7.01 3.83 -19.11
C GLU A 148 5.99 2.73 -18.82
N PHE A 149 6.35 1.84 -17.89
CA PHE A 149 5.42 0.94 -17.22
C PHE A 149 5.53 1.13 -15.70
N THR A 150 4.57 0.60 -14.91
CA THR A 150 4.77 0.48 -13.47
C THR A 150 4.33 -0.89 -12.95
N THR A 151 3.12 -1.31 -13.32
CA THR A 151 2.55 -2.61 -12.92
C THR A 151 3.01 -3.76 -13.82
N LEU A 152 2.81 -4.98 -13.36
CA LEU A 152 2.93 -6.17 -14.20
C LEU A 152 1.99 -6.11 -15.41
N ALA A 153 0.73 -5.68 -15.23
CA ALA A 153 -0.23 -5.55 -16.33
C ALA A 153 0.24 -4.56 -17.41
N ASP A 154 0.82 -3.42 -16.98
CA ASP A 154 1.45 -2.45 -17.88
C ASP A 154 2.58 -3.10 -18.68
N TYR A 155 3.50 -3.76 -17.98
CA TYR A 155 4.66 -4.42 -18.56
C TYR A 155 4.26 -5.47 -19.60
N LEU A 156 3.27 -6.32 -19.32
CA LEU A 156 2.85 -7.39 -20.23
C LEU A 156 2.23 -6.87 -21.53
N HIS A 157 1.32 -5.89 -21.45
CA HIS A 157 0.71 -5.28 -22.63
C HIS A 157 1.71 -4.48 -23.46
N LEU A 158 2.59 -3.71 -22.81
CA LEU A 158 3.60 -2.91 -23.51
C LEU A 158 4.71 -3.79 -24.10
N LEU A 159 5.05 -4.91 -23.47
CA LEU A 159 5.95 -5.93 -24.03
C LEU A 159 5.33 -6.61 -25.26
N GLN A 160 4.04 -6.95 -25.21
CA GLN A 160 3.32 -7.52 -26.35
C GLN A 160 3.29 -6.55 -27.53
N ALA A 161 2.91 -5.28 -27.27
CA ALA A 161 2.90 -4.22 -28.26
C ALA A 161 4.29 -3.95 -28.87
N ALA A 162 5.33 -3.90 -28.03
CA ALA A 162 6.72 -3.78 -28.49
C ALA A 162 7.14 -4.99 -29.32
N ALA A 163 6.75 -6.20 -28.93
CA ALA A 163 7.08 -7.42 -29.65
C ALA A 163 6.46 -7.45 -31.05
N GLN A 164 5.18 -7.11 -31.15
CA GLN A 164 4.45 -6.97 -32.41
C GLN A 164 5.04 -5.85 -33.29
N ALA A 165 5.42 -4.72 -32.70
CA ALA A 165 6.07 -3.61 -33.41
C ALA A 165 7.46 -3.96 -33.98
N LEU A 166 8.25 -4.77 -33.26
CA LEU A 166 9.58 -5.19 -33.71
C LEU A 166 9.56 -6.42 -34.64
N SER A 167 8.48 -7.22 -34.63
CA SER A 167 8.33 -8.45 -35.42
C SER A 167 8.64 -8.30 -36.92
N PRO A 168 8.21 -7.22 -37.62
CA PRO A 168 8.53 -7.00 -39.04
C PRO A 168 10.03 -6.87 -39.35
N LEU A 169 10.87 -6.50 -38.37
CA LEU A 169 12.32 -6.36 -38.54
C LEU A 169 13.06 -7.70 -38.54
N GLY A 170 12.38 -8.79 -38.16
CA GLY A 170 12.94 -10.14 -38.14
C GLY A 170 14.22 -10.22 -37.31
N SER A 171 15.30 -10.73 -37.91
CA SER A 171 16.61 -10.88 -37.26
C SER A 171 17.35 -9.56 -36.98
N SER A 172 16.84 -8.43 -37.47
CA SER A 172 17.34 -7.08 -37.12
C SER A 172 16.73 -6.54 -35.82
N ALA A 173 15.74 -7.23 -35.24
CA ALA A 173 15.22 -6.97 -33.91
C ALA A 173 15.95 -7.79 -32.84
N MET A 174 16.25 -7.14 -31.70
CA MET A 174 16.80 -7.76 -30.50
C MET A 174 15.90 -7.48 -29.29
N PHE A 175 15.79 -8.42 -28.37
CA PHE A 175 15.09 -8.28 -27.09
C PHE A 175 16.10 -8.51 -25.97
N TYR A 176 16.31 -7.50 -25.13
CA TYR A 176 17.22 -7.50 -24.00
C TYR A 176 16.41 -7.35 -22.71
N LEU A 177 16.01 -8.48 -22.15
CA LEU A 177 14.96 -8.56 -21.14
C LEU A 177 15.54 -8.47 -19.71
N ALA A 178 16.04 -7.28 -19.35
CA ALA A 178 16.72 -7.03 -18.07
C ALA A 178 15.79 -6.56 -16.92
N ALA A 179 14.48 -6.41 -17.17
CA ALA A 179 13.50 -6.08 -16.15
C ALA A 179 13.31 -7.23 -15.12
N ALA A 180 13.11 -6.86 -13.85
CA ALA A 180 12.74 -7.79 -12.79
C ALA A 180 11.20 -7.95 -12.77
N VAL A 181 10.70 -8.84 -13.61
CA VAL A 181 9.28 -9.18 -13.73
C VAL A 181 8.85 -10.03 -12.52
N SER A 182 7.65 -9.78 -12.01
CA SER A 182 7.04 -10.54 -10.92
C SER A 182 6.63 -11.94 -11.38
N ASP A 183 7.03 -12.98 -10.63
CA ASP A 183 6.65 -14.38 -10.89
C ASP A 183 5.26 -14.74 -10.34
N PHE A 184 4.70 -13.90 -9.46
CA PHE A 184 3.40 -14.09 -8.82
C PHE A 184 2.54 -12.84 -8.96
N TYR A 185 1.22 -13.00 -9.07
CA TYR A 185 0.25 -11.91 -9.16
C TYR A 185 -1.08 -12.25 -8.47
N VAL A 186 -1.95 -11.24 -8.27
CA VAL A 186 -3.34 -11.45 -7.80
C VAL A 186 -4.29 -11.20 -8.99
N PRO A 187 -5.15 -12.16 -9.37
CA PRO A 187 -6.12 -11.99 -10.45
C PRO A 187 -7.11 -10.85 -10.18
N ALA A 188 -7.55 -10.16 -11.22
CA ALA A 188 -8.53 -9.08 -11.09
C ALA A 188 -9.87 -9.54 -10.47
N SER A 189 -10.26 -10.80 -10.69
CA SER A 189 -11.44 -11.43 -10.08
C SER A 189 -11.29 -11.77 -8.60
N GLU A 190 -10.06 -11.79 -8.07
CA GLU A 190 -9.73 -12.18 -6.69
C GLU A 190 -9.19 -11.00 -5.87
N MET A 191 -8.89 -9.86 -6.50
CA MET A 191 -8.44 -8.66 -5.81
C MET A 191 -9.58 -8.00 -5.01
N PRO A 192 -9.40 -7.74 -3.70
CA PRO A 192 -10.34 -6.92 -2.93
C PRO A 192 -10.40 -5.50 -3.49
N GLU A 193 -11.58 -4.90 -3.59
CA GLU A 193 -11.72 -3.57 -4.21
C GLU A 193 -11.10 -2.44 -3.37
N HIS A 194 -10.95 -2.65 -2.06
CA HIS A 194 -10.53 -1.63 -1.10
C HIS A 194 -9.36 -2.11 -0.24
N LYS A 195 -8.60 -1.16 0.31
CA LYS A 195 -7.48 -1.38 1.23
C LYS A 195 -7.78 -2.49 2.24
N ILE A 196 -6.94 -3.53 2.26
CA ILE A 196 -7.09 -4.65 3.21
C ILE A 196 -6.95 -4.12 4.64
N GLN A 197 -7.92 -4.43 5.50
CA GLN A 197 -8.00 -3.92 6.87
C GLN A 197 -7.08 -4.70 7.82
N SER A 198 -6.58 -4.03 8.87
CA SER A 198 -5.60 -4.59 9.81
C SER A 198 -6.21 -5.19 11.09
N SER A 199 -7.54 -5.22 11.21
CA SER A 199 -8.26 -5.69 12.40
C SER A 199 -8.47 -7.23 12.44
N GLY A 200 -8.19 -7.95 11.34
CA GLY A 200 -8.51 -9.37 11.19
C GLY A 200 -7.41 -10.36 11.60
N GLY A 201 -6.36 -9.93 12.29
CA GLY A 201 -5.21 -10.77 12.63
C GLY A 201 -4.09 -10.76 11.57
N PRO A 202 -3.24 -11.81 11.48
CA PRO A 202 -2.10 -11.84 10.57
C PRO A 202 -2.54 -11.85 9.10
N LEU A 203 -1.94 -10.98 8.29
CA LEU A 203 -2.26 -10.85 6.87
C LEU A 203 -1.69 -12.02 6.05
N GLN A 204 -2.56 -12.91 5.59
CA GLN A 204 -2.22 -13.91 4.58
C GLN A 204 -2.55 -13.38 3.17
N ILE A 205 -1.59 -13.46 2.25
CA ILE A 205 -1.75 -13.06 0.84
C ILE A 205 -1.60 -14.31 -0.02
N THR A 206 -2.66 -14.69 -0.72
CA THR A 206 -2.64 -15.76 -1.72
C THR A 206 -2.37 -15.14 -3.09
N MET A 207 -1.44 -15.70 -3.85
CA MET A 207 -1.05 -15.22 -5.18
C MET A 207 -0.94 -16.38 -6.16
N LYS A 208 -1.29 -16.14 -7.43
CA LYS A 208 -1.11 -17.13 -8.51
C LYS A 208 0.20 -16.89 -9.23
N MET A 209 0.77 -17.95 -9.82
CA MET A 209 1.94 -17.82 -10.69
C MET A 209 1.57 -17.05 -11.96
N VAL A 210 2.45 -16.15 -12.39
CA VAL A 210 2.32 -15.44 -13.67
C VAL A 210 2.54 -16.43 -14.82
N PRO A 211 1.72 -16.41 -15.89
CA PRO A 211 1.92 -17.27 -17.05
C PRO A 211 3.32 -17.11 -17.65
N LYS A 212 3.82 -18.13 -18.36
CA LYS A 212 5.20 -18.13 -18.86
C LYS A 212 5.35 -17.34 -20.17
N MET A 213 5.31 -16.01 -20.04
CA MET A 213 5.25 -15.01 -21.12
C MET A 213 6.42 -15.04 -22.13
N LEU A 214 7.55 -15.63 -21.79
CA LEU A 214 8.66 -15.84 -22.73
C LEU A 214 8.28 -16.83 -23.84
N SER A 215 7.38 -17.78 -23.59
CA SER A 215 6.96 -18.76 -24.61
C SER A 215 6.17 -18.10 -25.75
N PRO A 216 5.12 -17.28 -25.51
CA PRO A 216 4.46 -16.52 -26.57
C PRO A 216 5.37 -15.51 -27.27
N LEU A 217 6.29 -14.86 -26.55
CA LEU A 217 7.24 -13.93 -27.15
C LEU A 217 8.10 -14.58 -28.25
N VAL A 218 8.65 -15.77 -27.96
CA VAL A 218 9.54 -16.52 -28.86
C VAL A 218 8.80 -17.25 -29.97
N LYS A 219 7.55 -17.69 -29.75
CA LYS A 219 6.79 -18.48 -30.74
C LYS A 219 5.90 -17.63 -31.63
N ASP A 220 5.19 -16.68 -31.04
CA ASP A 220 3.99 -16.09 -31.63
C ASP A 220 4.19 -14.61 -31.95
N TRP A 221 4.83 -13.85 -31.06
CA TRP A 221 4.94 -12.39 -31.20
C TRP A 221 6.15 -11.95 -32.05
N ALA A 222 7.35 -12.46 -31.76
CA ALA A 222 8.58 -12.05 -32.44
C ALA A 222 9.51 -13.24 -32.79
N PRO A 223 9.03 -14.26 -33.55
CA PRO A 223 9.72 -15.54 -33.70
C PRO A 223 11.06 -15.50 -34.46
N LYS A 224 11.36 -14.41 -35.17
CA LYS A 224 12.62 -14.22 -35.91
C LYS A 224 13.63 -13.31 -35.20
N ALA A 225 13.26 -12.74 -34.06
CA ALA A 225 14.10 -11.80 -33.32
C ALA A 225 15.16 -12.51 -32.46
N PHE A 226 16.22 -11.78 -32.10
CA PHE A 226 17.28 -12.27 -31.21
C PHE A 226 16.94 -11.95 -29.75
N ILE A 227 16.62 -12.97 -28.96
CA ILE A 227 16.07 -12.82 -27.62
C ILE A 227 17.11 -13.24 -26.57
N ILE A 228 17.44 -12.27 -25.70
CA ILE A 228 18.35 -12.35 -24.58
C ILE A 228 17.53 -12.21 -23.29
N SER A 229 17.56 -13.21 -22.41
CA SER A 229 16.90 -13.13 -21.10
C SER A 229 17.89 -13.15 -19.94
N PHE A 230 17.49 -12.62 -18.79
CA PHE A 230 18.30 -12.62 -17.58
C PHE A 230 17.85 -13.68 -16.57
N LYS A 231 18.81 -14.31 -15.89
CA LYS A 231 18.59 -15.12 -14.70
C LYS A 231 19.48 -14.61 -13.57
N LEU A 232 18.86 -14.38 -12.42
CA LEU A 232 19.50 -13.86 -11.23
C LEU A 232 19.25 -14.87 -10.11
N GLU A 233 20.31 -15.50 -9.63
CA GLU A 233 20.25 -16.48 -8.55
C GLU A 233 21.16 -16.05 -7.39
N THR A 234 20.94 -16.61 -6.21
CA THR A 234 21.86 -16.44 -5.06
C THR A 234 22.89 -17.54 -4.96
N ASP A 235 22.61 -18.73 -5.50
CA ASP A 235 23.48 -19.89 -5.44
C ASP A 235 24.24 -20.07 -6.78
N PRO A 236 25.58 -20.01 -6.79
CA PRO A 236 26.40 -20.21 -7.99
C PRO A 236 26.26 -21.60 -8.63
N SER A 237 25.87 -22.62 -7.88
CA SER A 237 25.80 -24.01 -8.38
C SER A 237 24.60 -24.22 -9.30
N ILE A 238 23.46 -23.59 -9.01
CA ILE A 238 22.21 -23.77 -9.78
C ILE A 238 22.08 -22.83 -10.98
N VAL A 239 22.84 -21.72 -11.02
CA VAL A 239 22.58 -20.62 -11.98
C VAL A 239 22.76 -21.04 -13.44
N ILE A 240 23.73 -21.94 -13.71
CA ILE A 240 23.99 -22.46 -15.06
C ILE A 240 22.90 -23.44 -15.48
N ASP A 241 22.49 -24.37 -14.61
CA ASP A 241 21.41 -25.32 -14.91
C ASP A 241 20.07 -24.62 -15.10
N ARG A 242 19.78 -23.59 -14.29
CA ARG A 242 18.62 -22.70 -14.46
C ARG A 242 18.65 -21.96 -15.79
N ALA A 243 19.83 -21.51 -16.24
CA ALA A 243 20.01 -20.86 -17.54
C ALA A 243 19.80 -21.83 -18.71
N ARG A 244 20.42 -23.02 -18.67
CA ARG A 244 20.25 -24.07 -19.69
C ARG A 244 18.78 -24.52 -19.81
N ASN A 245 18.11 -24.78 -18.67
CA ASN A 245 16.69 -25.11 -18.63
C ASN A 245 15.82 -23.99 -19.26
N ALA A 246 16.13 -22.72 -18.98
CA ALA A 246 15.43 -21.61 -19.64
C ALA A 246 15.65 -21.56 -21.17
N LEU A 247 16.84 -21.92 -21.68
CA LEU A 247 17.09 -22.05 -23.12
C LEU A 247 16.29 -23.21 -23.74
N GLU A 248 16.19 -24.35 -23.06
CA GLU A 248 15.41 -25.51 -23.53
C GLU A 248 13.91 -25.22 -23.56
N VAL A 249 13.36 -24.68 -22.47
CA VAL A 249 11.92 -24.43 -22.31
C VAL A 249 11.43 -23.30 -23.22
N TYR A 250 12.13 -22.16 -23.24
CA TYR A 250 11.69 -20.98 -23.99
C TYR A 250 12.25 -20.91 -25.41
N ARG A 251 13.28 -21.70 -25.75
CA ARG A 251 13.93 -21.78 -27.08
C ARG A 251 14.57 -20.49 -27.61
N HIS A 252 14.68 -19.45 -26.80
CA HIS A 252 15.46 -18.24 -27.07
C HIS A 252 16.98 -18.50 -27.17
N GLN A 253 17.74 -17.49 -27.60
CA GLN A 253 19.11 -17.66 -28.08
C GLN A 253 20.17 -17.53 -26.98
N VAL A 254 19.97 -16.64 -26.00
CA VAL A 254 20.97 -16.32 -24.96
C VAL A 254 20.32 -16.12 -23.60
N VAL A 255 20.92 -16.71 -22.56
CA VAL A 255 20.67 -16.35 -21.17
C VAL A 255 21.89 -15.67 -20.58
N VAL A 256 21.69 -14.51 -19.96
CA VAL A 256 22.71 -13.82 -19.17
C VAL A 256 22.46 -14.15 -17.70
N ALA A 257 23.39 -14.89 -17.12
CA ALA A 257 23.31 -15.45 -15.78
C ALA A 257 24.17 -14.61 -14.80
N ASN A 258 23.54 -14.07 -13.76
CA ASN A 258 24.18 -13.26 -12.73
C ASN A 258 23.96 -13.92 -11.35
N ILE A 259 24.99 -13.90 -10.51
CA ILE A 259 24.87 -14.22 -9.08
C ILE A 259 24.64 -12.92 -8.30
N LEU A 260 23.71 -12.88 -7.36
CA LEU A 260 23.26 -11.63 -6.71
C LEU A 260 24.41 -10.78 -6.11
N GLU A 261 25.37 -11.44 -5.47
CA GLU A 261 26.50 -10.82 -4.79
C GLU A 261 27.52 -10.21 -5.77
N SER A 262 27.86 -10.95 -6.84
CA SER A 262 28.88 -10.58 -7.83
C SER A 262 28.32 -9.98 -9.13
N ARG A 263 27.01 -9.73 -9.23
CA ARG A 263 26.29 -9.27 -10.44
C ARG A 263 26.84 -8.04 -11.17
N ARG A 264 27.76 -7.28 -10.53
CA ARG A 264 28.44 -6.09 -11.08
C ARG A 264 29.84 -6.36 -11.60
N SER A 265 30.49 -7.45 -11.18
CA SER A 265 31.87 -7.79 -11.53
C SER A 265 31.98 -9.08 -12.32
N PHE A 266 30.95 -9.95 -12.26
CA PHE A 266 30.93 -11.26 -12.90
C PHE A 266 29.57 -11.59 -13.51
N VAL A 267 29.60 -12.09 -14.75
CA VAL A 267 28.43 -12.50 -15.54
C VAL A 267 28.79 -13.72 -16.39
N VAL A 268 27.87 -14.68 -16.51
CA VAL A 268 28.01 -15.82 -17.44
C VAL A 268 27.00 -15.67 -18.57
N ILE A 269 27.47 -15.61 -19.81
CA ILE A 269 26.64 -15.68 -21.01
C ILE A 269 26.52 -17.15 -21.40
N VAL A 270 25.30 -17.69 -21.35
CA VAL A 270 24.98 -19.07 -21.70
C VAL A 270 24.22 -19.07 -23.03
N THR A 271 24.71 -19.82 -24.01
CA THR A 271 24.02 -20.14 -25.26
C THR A 271 23.76 -21.65 -25.31
N LYS A 272 23.17 -22.17 -26.40
CA LYS A 272 22.95 -23.62 -26.54
C LYS A 272 24.26 -24.42 -26.61
N ASP A 273 25.29 -23.80 -27.18
CA ASP A 273 26.52 -24.49 -27.59
C ASP A 273 27.78 -23.98 -26.85
N SER A 274 27.65 -22.93 -26.02
CA SER A 274 28.79 -22.31 -25.33
C SER A 274 28.43 -21.63 -24.01
N GLU A 275 29.40 -21.54 -23.11
CA GLU A 275 29.34 -20.73 -21.89
C GLU A 275 30.55 -19.78 -21.85
N THR A 276 30.27 -18.48 -21.85
CA THR A 276 31.30 -17.44 -21.82
C THR A 276 31.25 -16.71 -20.47
N LYS A 277 32.37 -16.71 -19.75
CA LYS A 277 32.51 -16.02 -18.45
C LYS A 277 33.10 -14.64 -18.67
N LEU A 278 32.38 -13.60 -18.27
CA LEU A 278 32.83 -12.21 -18.29
C LEU A 278 33.13 -11.76 -16.86
N LEU A 279 34.31 -11.17 -16.67
CA LEU A 279 34.82 -10.74 -15.38
C LEU A 279 35.49 -9.36 -15.56
N LEU A 280 35.20 -8.43 -14.65
CA LEU A 280 35.89 -7.13 -14.56
C LEU A 280 37.14 -7.29 -13.69
N SER A 281 38.28 -6.83 -14.20
CA SER A 281 39.51 -6.68 -13.44
C SER A 281 39.46 -5.46 -12.52
N GLU A 282 40.28 -5.44 -11.48
CA GLU A 282 40.32 -4.32 -10.51
C GLU A 282 40.67 -2.98 -11.20
N GLU A 283 41.58 -3.00 -12.18
CA GLU A 283 41.90 -1.81 -12.99
C GLU A 283 40.70 -1.25 -13.79
N GLU A 284 39.83 -2.12 -14.30
CA GLU A 284 38.64 -1.68 -15.06
C GLU A 284 37.57 -1.11 -14.14
N VAL A 285 37.43 -1.66 -12.93
CA VAL A 285 36.56 -1.11 -11.88
C VAL A 285 37.08 0.25 -11.41
N GLU A 286 38.40 0.41 -11.25
CA GLU A 286 39.03 1.69 -10.89
C GLU A 286 38.88 2.75 -12.00
N LYS A 287 38.92 2.33 -13.27
CA LYS A 287 38.59 3.18 -14.44
C LYS A 287 37.09 3.45 -14.59
N GLY A 288 36.23 2.90 -13.73
CA GLY A 288 34.78 3.14 -13.71
C GLY A 288 33.97 2.39 -14.77
N ILE A 289 34.54 1.34 -15.38
CA ILE A 289 33.87 0.54 -16.43
C ILE A 289 32.80 -0.36 -15.78
N GLU A 290 31.55 -0.24 -16.22
CA GLU A 290 30.47 -1.14 -15.80
C GLU A 290 30.44 -2.44 -16.63
N ILE A 291 29.98 -3.55 -16.04
CA ILE A 291 30.04 -4.88 -16.68
C ILE A 291 29.19 -4.94 -17.97
N GLU A 292 28.15 -4.11 -18.06
CA GLU A 292 27.32 -3.93 -19.24
C GLU A 292 28.13 -3.52 -20.49
N GLU A 293 29.19 -2.71 -20.35
CA GLU A 293 30.09 -2.34 -21.45
C GLU A 293 30.94 -3.53 -21.94
N LYS A 294 31.16 -4.53 -21.09
CA LYS A 294 31.80 -5.81 -21.44
C LYS A 294 30.85 -6.84 -22.06
N ILE A 295 29.55 -6.80 -21.71
CA ILE A 295 28.54 -7.66 -22.34
C ILE A 295 28.32 -7.21 -23.80
N PHE A 296 28.36 -5.90 -24.05
CA PHE A 296 28.25 -5.29 -25.39
C PHE A 296 29.35 -4.24 -25.60
N PRO A 297 30.56 -4.65 -26.05
CA PRO A 297 31.58 -3.68 -26.46
C PRO A 297 31.09 -2.76 -27.60
N PRO A 298 31.69 -1.57 -27.78
CA PRO A 298 31.26 -0.56 -28.77
C PRO A 298 31.13 -1.06 -30.22
N GLU A 299 31.83 -2.15 -30.54
CA GLU A 299 31.84 -2.84 -31.82
C GLU A 299 30.51 -3.58 -32.15
N GLY A 300 29.56 -3.64 -31.21
CA GLY A 300 28.20 -4.13 -31.45
C GLY A 300 28.10 -5.63 -31.73
N ARG A 301 29.07 -6.41 -31.23
CA ARG A 301 29.03 -7.87 -31.10
C ARG A 301 28.75 -8.20 -29.63
N LEU A 302 27.95 -9.23 -29.34
CA LEU A 302 28.04 -9.87 -28.01
C LEU A 302 29.48 -10.35 -27.81
N GLY A 303 29.94 -10.44 -26.57
CA GLY A 303 31.23 -11.05 -26.20
C GLY A 303 31.40 -12.55 -26.53
N VAL A 304 30.60 -13.08 -27.45
CA VAL A 304 30.71 -14.43 -28.02
C VAL A 304 31.52 -14.33 -29.31
N CYS A 305 32.66 -15.00 -29.37
CA CYS A 305 33.46 -15.10 -30.59
C CYS A 305 32.70 -15.94 -31.64
N ASN A 306 31.97 -15.28 -32.54
CA ASN A 306 31.51 -15.94 -33.78
C ASN A 306 32.73 -16.32 -34.62
N SER A 307 33.11 -17.60 -34.53
CA SER A 307 34.18 -18.22 -35.30
C SER A 307 33.78 -18.44 -36.77
N GLU A 308 33.35 -17.38 -37.46
CA GLU A 308 32.91 -17.41 -38.87
C GLU A 308 33.08 -16.04 -39.57
N ARG A 309 34.35 -15.61 -39.65
CA ARG A 309 34.96 -14.88 -40.78
C ARG A 309 36.41 -14.52 -40.46
N GLY A 310 37.35 -15.06 -41.23
CA GLY A 310 38.76 -14.67 -41.14
C GLY A 310 39.06 -13.40 -41.97
N CYS A 311 39.98 -12.58 -41.46
CA CYS A 311 40.85 -11.63 -42.16
C CYS A 311 42.01 -11.34 -41.18
N HIS A 312 43.23 -11.78 -41.48
CA HIS A 312 44.25 -11.01 -42.21
C HIS A 312 44.78 -9.77 -41.47
N ASP A 313 45.99 -9.97 -40.92
CA ASP A 313 47.14 -9.04 -40.87
C ASP A 313 46.91 -7.52 -40.84
N SER A 314 47.50 -6.87 -39.83
CA SER A 314 48.83 -6.26 -40.05
C SER A 314 49.46 -5.74 -38.75
N ARG A 315 50.75 -6.03 -38.54
CA ARG A 315 51.56 -5.49 -37.43
C ARG A 315 52.20 -4.17 -37.84
N GLY A 316 52.14 -3.15 -36.98
CA GLY A 316 52.90 -1.91 -37.10
C GLY A 316 53.74 -1.66 -35.84
N SER A 317 55.06 -1.82 -35.94
CA SER A 317 56.01 -1.57 -34.86
C SER A 317 56.91 -0.39 -35.23
N SER A 318 57.17 0.51 -34.28
CA SER A 318 58.27 1.49 -34.40
C SER A 318 58.89 1.74 -33.03
N GLY A 319 60.08 1.19 -32.80
CA GLY A 319 60.96 1.52 -31.68
C GLY A 319 62.18 2.27 -32.19
N THR A 320 62.51 3.40 -31.57
CA THR A 320 63.62 4.27 -32.00
C THR A 320 64.87 4.03 -31.17
N ARG A 321 65.99 3.77 -31.83
CA ARG A 321 67.29 3.39 -31.24
C ARG A 321 68.23 4.60 -31.17
N CYS A 322 68.76 4.91 -29.98
CA CYS A 322 69.88 5.85 -29.82
C CYS A 322 71.25 5.17 -30.02
N LYS A 323 72.25 5.94 -30.48
CA LYS A 323 73.67 5.53 -30.60
C LYS A 323 74.53 6.26 -29.55
N PRO A 324 75.63 5.67 -29.07
CA PRO A 324 76.57 6.31 -28.14
C PRO A 324 77.75 7.00 -28.88
N LEU A 325 78.44 7.92 -28.19
CA LEU A 325 79.70 8.51 -28.66
C LEU A 325 80.76 8.59 -27.55
N SER A 326 81.94 8.05 -27.88
CA SER A 326 83.32 8.36 -27.43
C SER A 326 83.59 8.95 -26.03
N ALA A 327 84.48 8.27 -25.29
CA ALA A 327 85.19 8.80 -24.14
C ALA A 327 86.54 9.47 -24.53
N GLY A 328 87.03 10.36 -23.67
CA GLY A 328 88.39 10.92 -23.70
C GLY A 328 88.70 11.68 -22.41
N ASP A 329 89.81 11.33 -21.76
CA ASP A 329 90.53 12.02 -20.68
C ASP A 329 89.77 12.77 -19.58
N HIS A 330 89.51 12.06 -18.46
CA HIS A 330 89.49 12.58 -17.08
C HIS A 330 89.40 11.38 -16.10
N SER A 331 90.37 10.46 -16.08
CA SER A 331 90.22 9.19 -15.36
C SER A 331 90.38 9.28 -13.83
N GLU A 332 91.39 9.99 -13.32
CA GLU A 332 91.71 9.98 -11.87
C GLU A 332 90.76 10.83 -11.01
N ASP A 333 90.50 12.09 -11.37
CA ASP A 333 89.58 12.94 -10.59
C ASP A 333 88.13 12.45 -10.67
N ARG A 334 87.71 11.86 -11.81
CA ARG A 334 86.38 11.25 -11.90
C ARG A 334 86.29 9.97 -11.10
N LEU A 335 87.36 9.20 -10.91
CA LEU A 335 87.35 8.05 -9.98
C LEU A 335 87.25 8.51 -8.52
N ARG A 336 87.95 9.58 -8.12
CA ARG A 336 87.84 10.13 -6.74
C ARG A 336 86.47 10.73 -6.46
N THR A 337 85.90 11.44 -7.44
CA THR A 337 84.54 11.99 -7.34
C THR A 337 83.49 10.88 -7.38
N ALA A 338 83.65 9.88 -8.26
CA ALA A 338 82.75 8.73 -8.32
C ALA A 338 82.78 7.91 -7.02
N ASN A 339 83.94 7.70 -6.38
CA ASN A 339 83.99 6.99 -5.09
C ASN A 339 83.27 7.76 -3.97
N ARG A 340 83.48 9.09 -3.84
CA ARG A 340 82.71 9.88 -2.86
C ARG A 340 81.22 9.87 -3.14
N ASN A 341 80.84 10.05 -4.41
CA ASN A 341 79.44 10.01 -4.81
C ASN A 341 78.83 8.61 -4.60
N LEU A 342 79.62 7.53 -4.70
CA LEU A 342 79.19 6.16 -4.43
C LEU A 342 79.03 5.92 -2.93
N GLU A 343 79.96 6.41 -2.10
CA GLU A 343 79.86 6.40 -0.63
C GLU A 343 78.61 7.17 -0.17
N GLU A 344 78.38 8.37 -0.71
CA GLU A 344 77.19 9.19 -0.46
C GLU A 344 75.90 8.50 -0.97
N LEU A 345 75.92 7.87 -2.16
CA LEU A 345 74.79 7.06 -2.63
C LEU A 345 74.50 5.87 -1.71
N THR A 346 75.53 5.19 -1.20
CA THR A 346 75.34 4.06 -0.28
C THR A 346 74.83 4.49 1.09
N LEU A 347 75.21 5.69 1.56
CA LEU A 347 74.67 6.25 2.79
C LEU A 347 73.19 6.61 2.62
N ASN A 348 72.85 7.35 1.55
CA ASN A 348 71.46 7.71 1.22
C ASN A 348 70.60 6.47 1.00
N HIS A 349 71.09 5.46 0.27
CA HIS A 349 70.38 4.20 0.06
C HIS A 349 70.16 3.43 1.39
N MET A 350 71.09 3.52 2.33
CA MET A 350 70.93 2.91 3.66
C MET A 350 69.94 3.67 4.56
N GLU A 351 69.78 4.98 4.35
CA GLU A 351 68.71 5.78 4.98
C GLU A 351 67.35 5.51 4.34
N GLU A 352 67.25 5.48 3.01
CA GLU A 352 66.06 5.06 2.26
C GLU A 352 65.60 3.65 2.68
N MET A 353 66.52 2.69 2.79
CA MET A 353 66.20 1.33 3.26
C MET A 353 65.64 1.32 4.69
N LYS A 354 66.14 2.19 5.59
CA LYS A 354 65.57 2.36 6.94
C LYS A 354 64.20 3.03 6.91
N GLU A 355 63.95 3.98 6.01
CA GLU A 355 62.62 4.57 5.85
C GLU A 355 61.61 3.56 5.30
N VAL A 356 62.02 2.74 4.34
CA VAL A 356 61.23 1.62 3.78
C VAL A 356 60.95 0.56 4.85
N GLU A 357 61.94 0.19 5.67
CA GLU A 357 61.75 -0.75 6.79
C GLU A 357 60.79 -0.18 7.85
N ASN A 358 60.94 1.10 8.21
CA ASN A 358 60.01 1.80 9.10
C ASN A 358 58.60 1.91 8.49
N TYR A 359 58.48 2.06 7.18
CA TYR A 359 57.19 2.07 6.48
C TYR A 359 56.56 0.67 6.45
N ALA A 360 57.33 -0.38 6.16
CA ALA A 360 56.89 -1.77 6.21
C ALA A 360 56.38 -2.14 7.61
N ASN A 361 57.12 -1.79 8.66
CA ASN A 361 56.70 -2.01 10.05
C ASN A 361 55.39 -1.27 10.40
N ARG A 362 55.19 -0.03 9.91
CA ARG A 362 53.91 0.68 10.06
C ARG A 362 52.77 -0.02 9.31
N VAL A 363 53.02 -0.53 8.10
CA VAL A 363 52.02 -1.28 7.33
C VAL A 363 51.65 -2.60 8.03
N CYS A 364 52.63 -3.35 8.53
CA CYS A 364 52.42 -4.60 9.29
C CYS A 364 51.52 -4.35 10.50
N ASN A 365 51.82 -3.35 11.33
CA ASN A 365 51.00 -3.00 12.49
C ASN A 365 49.57 -2.61 12.11
N LEU A 366 49.38 -1.87 11.01
CA LEU A 366 48.04 -1.52 10.49
C LEU A 366 47.26 -2.74 9.98
N THR A 367 47.93 -3.76 9.43
CA THR A 367 47.28 -5.04 9.11
C THR A 367 46.87 -5.81 10.37
N GLU A 368 47.71 -5.87 11.40
CA GLU A 368 47.38 -6.53 12.67
C GLU A 368 46.19 -5.86 13.37
N GLU A 369 46.15 -4.52 13.41
CA GLU A 369 45.00 -3.76 13.92
C GLU A 369 43.72 -4.04 13.11
N ARG A 370 43.83 -4.10 11.78
CA ARG A 370 42.70 -4.41 10.87
C ARG A 370 42.18 -5.84 11.06
N GLU A 371 43.07 -6.81 11.30
CA GLU A 371 42.70 -8.19 11.59
C GLU A 371 42.05 -8.34 12.98
N ALA A 372 42.59 -7.68 14.00
CA ALA A 372 41.98 -7.61 15.34
C ALA A 372 40.58 -7.00 15.30
N PHE A 373 40.39 -5.90 14.54
CA PHE A 373 39.09 -5.28 14.31
C PHE A 373 38.13 -6.23 13.57
N SER A 374 38.61 -6.91 12.50
CA SER A 374 37.82 -7.91 11.77
C SER A 374 37.38 -9.08 12.68
N HIS A 375 38.25 -9.55 13.58
CA HIS A 375 37.94 -10.59 14.55
C HIS A 375 36.88 -10.13 15.56
N GLY A 376 36.97 -8.88 16.04
CA GLY A 376 35.94 -8.26 16.89
C GLY A 376 34.56 -8.22 16.22
N TYR A 377 34.51 -7.81 14.94
CA TYR A 377 33.26 -7.79 14.15
C TYR A 377 32.70 -9.20 13.89
N LYS A 378 33.55 -10.20 13.65
CA LYS A 378 33.11 -11.60 13.53
C LYS A 378 32.45 -12.09 14.82
N LYS A 379 33.08 -11.84 15.97
CA LYS A 379 32.55 -12.23 17.29
C LYS A 379 31.21 -11.56 17.61
N GLN A 380 31.05 -10.26 17.32
CA GLN A 380 29.78 -9.56 17.49
C GLN A 380 28.68 -10.09 16.56
N ASN A 381 29.00 -10.39 15.29
CA ASN A 381 28.03 -10.99 14.36
C ASN A 381 27.60 -12.40 14.79
N GLU A 382 28.52 -13.19 15.37
CA GLU A 382 28.21 -14.53 15.87
C GLU A 382 27.31 -14.47 17.11
N GLN A 383 27.54 -13.53 18.01
CA GLN A 383 26.68 -13.26 19.16
C GLN A 383 25.27 -12.81 18.73
N LEU A 384 25.16 -11.86 17.80
CA LEU A 384 23.88 -11.42 17.23
C LEU A 384 23.13 -12.58 16.52
N ARG A 385 23.84 -13.51 15.89
CA ARG A 385 23.24 -14.73 15.31
C ARG A 385 22.70 -15.70 16.35
N GLN A 386 23.29 -15.76 17.54
CA GLN A 386 22.76 -16.55 18.66
C GLN A 386 21.52 -15.89 19.28
N GLU A 387 21.57 -14.59 19.53
CA GLU A 387 20.42 -13.81 20.02
C GLU A 387 19.23 -13.89 19.05
N PHE A 388 19.48 -13.81 17.74
CA PHE A 388 18.44 -13.98 16.71
C PHE A 388 17.80 -15.37 16.75
N LYS A 389 18.60 -16.45 16.92
CA LYS A 389 18.07 -17.81 17.07
C LYS A 389 17.22 -17.97 18.33
N GLU A 390 17.60 -17.37 19.46
CA GLU A 390 16.78 -17.40 20.68
C GLU A 390 15.45 -16.66 20.52
N LEU A 391 15.47 -15.48 19.87
CA LEU A 391 14.25 -14.72 19.59
C LEU A 391 13.32 -15.49 18.65
N GLN A 392 13.88 -16.16 17.64
CA GLN A 392 13.10 -16.99 16.72
C GLN A 392 12.47 -18.19 17.46
N LEU A 393 13.22 -18.89 18.32
CA LEU A 393 12.66 -20.00 19.12
C LEU A 393 11.53 -19.55 20.07
N LYS A 394 11.65 -18.34 20.64
CA LYS A 394 10.61 -17.70 21.47
C LYS A 394 9.37 -17.34 20.63
N GLN A 395 9.56 -16.87 19.39
CA GLN A 395 8.48 -16.56 18.45
C GLN A 395 7.73 -17.82 18.00
N ASP A 396 8.46 -18.90 17.68
CA ASP A 396 7.86 -20.18 17.26
C ASP A 396 7.02 -20.79 18.38
N SER A 397 7.50 -20.77 19.64
CA SER A 397 6.72 -21.22 20.80
C SER A 397 5.48 -20.36 21.09
N ALA A 398 5.51 -19.06 20.78
CA ALA A 398 4.34 -18.20 20.89
C ALA A 398 3.32 -18.48 19.78
N LEU A 399 3.80 -18.78 18.56
CA LEU A 399 2.96 -19.15 17.42
C LEU A 399 2.21 -20.46 17.67
N GLU A 400 2.90 -21.49 18.21
CA GLU A 400 2.31 -22.79 18.54
C GLU A 400 1.18 -22.66 19.59
N LYS A 401 1.38 -21.83 20.61
CA LYS A 401 0.34 -21.54 21.61
C LYS A 401 -0.88 -20.84 21.01
N ALA A 402 -0.64 -19.84 20.15
CA ALA A 402 -1.72 -19.13 19.46
C ALA A 402 -2.50 -20.05 18.50
N GLN A 403 -1.83 -20.98 17.80
CA GLN A 403 -2.49 -21.99 16.97
C GLN A 403 -3.40 -22.90 17.81
N LEU A 404 -2.93 -23.35 18.97
CA LEU A 404 -3.70 -24.23 19.85
C LEU A 404 -4.92 -23.53 20.49
N GLU A 405 -4.86 -22.21 20.68
CA GLU A 405 -6.00 -21.38 21.09
C GLU A 405 -6.99 -21.15 19.94
N ILE A 406 -6.50 -20.94 18.72
CA ILE A 406 -7.32 -20.81 17.51
C ILE A 406 -8.10 -22.11 17.22
N GLU A 407 -7.51 -23.30 17.38
CA GLU A 407 -8.25 -24.55 17.20
C GLU A 407 -9.39 -24.71 18.22
N LYS A 408 -9.18 -24.40 19.50
CA LYS A 408 -10.25 -24.41 20.51
C LYS A 408 -11.38 -23.43 20.17
N LEU A 409 -11.05 -22.25 19.66
CA LEU A 409 -12.04 -21.27 19.22
C LEU A 409 -12.81 -21.74 17.97
N LYS A 410 -12.19 -22.53 17.08
CA LYS A 410 -12.89 -23.16 15.95
C LYS A 410 -13.86 -24.25 16.41
N GLU A 411 -13.46 -25.10 17.36
CA GLU A 411 -14.33 -26.13 17.95
C GLU A 411 -15.58 -25.50 18.57
N ASN A 412 -15.40 -24.48 19.43
CA ASN A 412 -16.51 -23.73 20.03
C ASN A 412 -17.43 -23.07 18.96
N LEU A 413 -16.87 -22.57 17.85
CA LEU A 413 -17.65 -21.97 16.76
C LEU A 413 -18.47 -23.02 15.98
N ILE A 414 -17.99 -24.27 15.90
CA ILE A 414 -18.71 -25.38 15.28
C ILE A 414 -19.90 -25.77 16.17
N GLU A 415 -19.68 -25.99 17.47
CA GLU A 415 -20.77 -26.28 18.42
C GLU A 415 -21.85 -25.20 18.40
N LEU A 416 -21.47 -23.92 18.37
CA LEU A 416 -22.44 -22.81 18.35
C LEU A 416 -23.27 -22.79 17.05
N LYS A 417 -22.66 -23.09 15.90
CA LYS A 417 -23.38 -23.21 14.61
C LYS A 417 -24.32 -24.41 14.57
N GLU A 418 -23.96 -25.52 15.19
CA GLU A 418 -24.85 -26.69 15.29
C GLU A 418 -26.07 -26.37 16.16
N ASN A 419 -25.87 -25.67 17.29
CA ASN A 419 -26.96 -25.18 18.15
C ASN A 419 -27.90 -24.22 17.40
N ASP A 420 -27.37 -23.18 16.74
CA ASP A 420 -28.16 -22.23 15.93
C ASP A 420 -28.97 -22.95 14.83
N SER A 421 -28.37 -23.97 14.19
CA SER A 421 -29.03 -24.78 13.17
C SER A 421 -30.18 -25.61 13.74
N ILE A 422 -30.01 -26.17 14.95
CA ILE A 422 -31.07 -26.91 15.66
C ILE A 422 -32.22 -25.97 16.06
N GLU A 423 -31.94 -24.77 16.56
CA GLU A 423 -32.97 -23.78 16.89
C GLU A 423 -33.73 -23.30 15.65
N LEU A 424 -33.03 -22.99 14.56
CA LEU A 424 -33.65 -22.64 13.28
C LEU A 424 -34.54 -23.78 12.75
N GLN A 425 -34.14 -25.04 12.95
CA GLN A 425 -34.96 -26.19 12.55
C GLN A 425 -36.20 -26.37 13.44
N LYS A 426 -36.11 -26.07 14.75
CA LYS A 426 -37.28 -26.03 15.66
C LYS A 426 -38.24 -24.92 15.25
N ALA A 427 -37.75 -23.70 15.01
CA ALA A 427 -38.56 -22.56 14.57
C ALA A 427 -39.28 -22.84 13.24
N LYS A 428 -38.59 -23.45 12.26
CA LYS A 428 -39.21 -23.88 10.99
C LYS A 428 -40.36 -24.88 11.20
N LYS A 429 -40.18 -25.88 12.07
CA LYS A 429 -41.24 -26.85 12.41
C LYS A 429 -42.43 -26.21 13.13
N HIS A 430 -42.19 -25.20 13.98
CA HIS A 430 -43.25 -24.45 14.65
C HIS A 430 -44.07 -23.62 13.65
N ASN A 431 -43.41 -22.86 12.77
CA ASN A 431 -44.10 -22.07 11.74
C ASN A 431 -44.92 -22.95 10.78
N GLN A 432 -44.43 -24.15 10.44
CA GLN A 432 -45.19 -25.12 9.62
C GLN A 432 -46.50 -25.53 10.30
N ARG A 433 -46.49 -25.79 11.62
CA ARG A 433 -47.72 -26.10 12.38
C ARG A 433 -48.68 -24.91 12.41
N LEU A 434 -48.18 -23.69 12.64
CA LEU A 434 -49.00 -22.49 12.64
C LEU A 434 -49.68 -22.24 11.28
N ASP A 435 -48.98 -22.46 10.16
CA ASP A 435 -49.60 -22.33 8.84
C ASP A 435 -50.63 -23.45 8.54
N GLU A 436 -50.45 -24.67 9.06
CA GLU A 436 -51.45 -25.76 9.02
C GLU A 436 -52.70 -25.40 9.84
N GLU A 437 -52.53 -24.88 11.07
CA GLU A 437 -53.64 -24.41 11.92
C GLU A 437 -54.39 -23.23 11.30
N ILE A 438 -53.68 -22.26 10.73
CA ILE A 438 -54.28 -21.11 10.05
C ILE A 438 -55.04 -21.54 8.79
N LEU A 439 -54.57 -22.56 8.07
CA LEU A 439 -55.33 -23.16 6.96
C LEU A 439 -56.60 -23.86 7.46
N ALA A 440 -56.54 -24.59 8.58
CA ALA A 440 -57.71 -25.22 9.19
C ALA A 440 -58.75 -24.17 9.66
N LEU A 441 -58.30 -23.09 10.30
CA LEU A 441 -59.14 -21.96 10.71
C LEU A 441 -59.79 -21.26 9.50
N ARG A 442 -59.02 -20.97 8.43
CA ARG A 442 -59.55 -20.42 7.16
C ARG A 442 -60.60 -21.33 6.53
N ASN A 443 -60.48 -22.65 6.66
CA ASN A 443 -61.50 -23.61 6.21
C ASN A 443 -62.74 -23.59 7.10
N ARG A 444 -62.57 -23.53 8.43
CA ARG A 444 -63.67 -23.45 9.40
C ARG A 444 -64.51 -22.18 9.21
N VAL A 445 -63.87 -21.02 9.03
CA VAL A 445 -64.56 -19.74 8.75
C VAL A 445 -65.39 -19.83 7.46
N ARG A 446 -64.86 -20.40 6.37
CA ARG A 446 -65.63 -20.61 5.12
C ARG A 446 -66.85 -21.51 5.30
N SER A 447 -66.77 -22.52 6.17
CA SER A 447 -67.95 -23.33 6.55
C SER A 447 -68.98 -22.47 7.26
N LEU A 448 -68.56 -21.73 8.29
CA LEU A 448 -69.46 -20.88 9.10
C LEU A 448 -70.11 -19.76 8.28
N ASP A 449 -69.41 -19.16 7.31
CA ASP A 449 -70.02 -18.19 6.38
C ASP A 449 -71.04 -18.85 5.44
N SER A 450 -70.81 -20.10 5.04
CA SER A 450 -71.76 -20.88 4.23
C SER A 450 -73.02 -21.23 5.05
N ASP A 451 -72.83 -21.65 6.30
CA ASP A 451 -73.91 -21.96 7.24
C ASP A 451 -74.72 -20.69 7.59
N LYS A 452 -74.03 -19.57 7.83
CA LYS A 452 -74.64 -18.24 8.03
C LYS A 452 -75.47 -17.79 6.84
N LYS A 453 -75.00 -18.04 5.61
CA LYS A 453 -75.77 -17.75 4.38
C LYS A 453 -77.03 -18.61 4.31
N ALA A 454 -76.91 -19.92 4.56
CA ALA A 454 -78.07 -20.82 4.60
C ALA A 454 -79.08 -20.41 5.68
N LEU A 455 -78.61 -20.00 6.86
CA LEU A 455 -79.47 -19.46 7.93
C LEU A 455 -80.16 -18.17 7.51
N GLY A 456 -79.46 -17.27 6.81
CA GLY A 456 -80.05 -16.04 6.25
C GLY A 456 -81.19 -16.33 5.27
N GLU A 457 -81.02 -17.33 4.39
CA GLU A 457 -82.08 -17.79 3.48
C GLU A 457 -83.27 -18.42 4.24
N VAL A 458 -83.05 -19.06 5.40
CA VAL A 458 -84.13 -19.53 6.28
C VAL A 458 -84.84 -18.36 6.98
N VAL A 459 -84.11 -17.34 7.42
CA VAL A 459 -84.67 -16.14 8.06
C VAL A 459 -85.53 -15.33 7.10
N GLU A 460 -85.12 -15.15 5.84
CA GLU A 460 -85.98 -14.48 4.85
C GLU A 460 -87.25 -15.30 4.54
N ARG A 461 -87.16 -16.63 4.43
CA ARG A 461 -88.35 -17.50 4.33
C ARG A 461 -89.28 -17.37 5.53
N LEU A 462 -88.75 -17.22 6.75
CA LEU A 462 -89.53 -16.97 7.95
C LEU A 462 -90.16 -15.56 7.98
N LYS A 463 -89.47 -14.53 7.47
CA LYS A 463 -90.05 -13.19 7.30
C LYS A 463 -91.22 -13.22 6.32
N GLU A 464 -91.10 -13.95 5.21
CA GLU A 464 -92.19 -14.16 4.25
C GLU A 464 -93.39 -14.85 4.91
N ALA A 465 -93.17 -15.95 5.63
CA ALA A 465 -94.23 -16.67 6.35
C ALA A 465 -94.87 -15.83 7.48
N ILE A 466 -94.11 -14.94 8.14
CA ILE A 466 -94.65 -13.98 9.12
C ILE A 466 -95.48 -12.90 8.42
N ARG A 467 -95.08 -12.44 7.22
CA ARG A 467 -95.85 -11.53 6.36
C ARG A 467 -97.24 -12.15 6.05
N GLU A 468 -97.25 -13.37 5.53
CA GLU A 468 -98.46 -14.15 5.23
C GLU A 468 -99.31 -14.41 6.49
N SER A 469 -98.67 -14.66 7.64
CA SER A 469 -99.35 -14.83 8.94
C SER A 469 -99.92 -13.53 9.52
N GLN A 470 -99.44 -12.36 9.11
CA GLN A 470 -99.94 -11.06 9.57
C GLN A 470 -101.09 -10.57 8.69
N GLU A 471 -101.07 -10.84 7.38
CA GLU A 471 -102.18 -10.55 6.48
C GLU A 471 -103.44 -11.37 6.80
N THR A 472 -103.26 -12.63 7.22
CA THR A 472 -104.35 -13.53 7.65
C THR A 472 -104.99 -13.17 9.00
N LYS A 473 -104.52 -12.14 9.72
CA LYS A 473 -105.08 -11.66 11.01
C LYS A 473 -105.90 -10.38 10.93
N ARG A 474 -106.28 -9.91 9.73
CA ARG A 474 -107.16 -8.73 9.55
C ARG A 474 -108.65 -9.03 9.32
N HIS A 475 -109.07 -10.29 9.34
CA HIS A 475 -110.48 -10.68 9.33
C HIS A 475 -110.75 -11.67 10.48
N GLY A 476 -111.84 -11.46 11.22
CA GLY A 476 -111.96 -11.94 12.60
C GLY A 476 -112.68 -13.27 12.83
N ASN A 477 -112.82 -13.55 14.12
CA ASN A 477 -113.64 -14.56 14.81
C ASN A 477 -113.05 -15.96 15.10
N HIS A 478 -113.25 -16.32 16.38
CA HIS A 478 -113.31 -17.65 17.01
C HIS A 478 -112.05 -18.43 17.47
N SER A 479 -111.99 -18.54 18.80
CA SER A 479 -111.54 -19.67 19.63
C SER A 479 -110.03 -19.89 19.88
N PRO A 480 -109.62 -20.13 21.15
CA PRO A 480 -108.24 -20.42 21.51
C PRO A 480 -107.94 -21.92 21.33
N GLY A 481 -106.93 -22.25 20.53
CA GLY A 481 -106.58 -23.63 20.19
C GLY A 481 -105.09 -23.87 20.06
N LYS A 482 -104.46 -24.28 21.17
CA LYS A 482 -103.19 -25.02 21.28
C LYS A 482 -101.90 -24.37 20.72
N ASN A 483 -101.15 -23.77 21.65
CA ASN A 483 -99.69 -23.72 21.55
C ASN A 483 -99.13 -25.15 21.51
N VAL A 484 -98.57 -25.57 20.37
CA VAL A 484 -97.74 -26.79 20.25
C VAL A 484 -96.39 -26.49 19.56
N GLY A 485 -96.30 -25.39 18.81
CA GLY A 485 -95.07 -24.96 18.13
C GLY A 485 -94.02 -24.26 19.00
N ALA A 486 -94.25 -24.14 20.32
CA ALA A 486 -93.30 -23.57 21.27
C ALA A 486 -92.54 -24.66 22.06
N GLU A 487 -93.24 -25.71 22.52
CA GLU A 487 -92.64 -26.80 23.30
C GLU A 487 -91.62 -27.60 22.46
N GLN A 488 -91.93 -27.91 21.20
CA GLN A 488 -90.96 -28.58 20.30
C GLN A 488 -89.66 -27.78 20.09
N ARG A 489 -89.70 -26.44 20.14
CA ARG A 489 -88.50 -25.60 19.96
C ARG A 489 -87.65 -25.55 21.24
N VAL A 490 -88.27 -25.60 22.41
CA VAL A 490 -87.56 -25.73 23.69
C VAL A 490 -86.88 -27.10 23.78
N GLU A 491 -87.55 -28.16 23.29
CA GLU A 491 -87.01 -29.52 23.26
C GLU A 491 -85.82 -29.67 22.29
N GLU A 492 -85.86 -29.05 21.10
CA GLU A 492 -84.70 -28.98 20.17
C GLU A 492 -83.53 -28.15 20.74
N LEU A 493 -83.81 -27.07 21.48
CA LEU A 493 -82.80 -26.28 22.19
C LEU A 493 -82.17 -27.06 23.36
N GLN A 494 -82.94 -27.86 24.10
CA GLN A 494 -82.39 -28.73 25.15
C GLN A 494 -81.58 -29.89 24.56
N LYS A 495 -81.99 -30.42 23.40
CA LYS A 495 -81.24 -31.49 22.70
C LYS A 495 -79.89 -31.00 22.19
N SER A 496 -79.84 -29.84 21.52
CA SER A 496 -78.58 -29.20 21.10
C SER A 496 -77.69 -28.78 22.28
N LYS A 497 -78.27 -28.29 23.39
CA LYS A 497 -77.55 -28.03 24.66
C LYS A 497 -76.94 -29.32 25.25
N SER A 498 -77.56 -30.49 25.04
CA SER A 498 -77.02 -31.79 25.48
C SER A 498 -75.91 -32.33 24.57
N GLU A 499 -75.99 -32.13 23.26
CA GLU A 499 -74.97 -32.56 22.28
C GLU A 499 -73.67 -31.75 22.45
N LEU A 500 -73.76 -30.43 22.65
CA LEU A 500 -72.63 -29.58 23.03
C LEU A 500 -71.93 -30.05 24.31
N LYS A 501 -72.69 -30.53 25.30
CA LYS A 501 -72.16 -31.04 26.56
C LYS A 501 -71.46 -32.40 26.43
N CYS A 502 -71.86 -33.23 25.46
CA CYS A 502 -71.12 -34.44 25.12
C CYS A 502 -69.78 -34.14 24.45
N LEU A 503 -69.75 -33.24 23.45
CA LEU A 503 -68.51 -32.84 22.76
C LEU A 503 -67.48 -32.21 23.72
N TYR A 504 -67.93 -31.45 24.72
CA TYR A 504 -67.07 -30.90 25.78
C TYR A 504 -66.36 -32.00 26.60
N ASN A 505 -67.09 -33.04 27.03
CA ASN A 505 -66.52 -34.15 27.78
C ASN A 505 -65.53 -34.98 26.94
N GLU A 506 -65.76 -35.07 25.63
CA GLU A 506 -64.89 -35.77 24.69
C GLU A 506 -63.55 -35.04 24.51
N ILE A 507 -63.58 -33.70 24.39
CA ILE A 507 -62.37 -32.84 24.38
C ILE A 507 -61.59 -32.96 25.70
N GLN A 508 -62.28 -33.04 26.85
CA GLN A 508 -61.65 -33.15 28.16
C GLN A 508 -60.87 -34.47 28.35
N SER A 509 -61.20 -35.51 27.57
CA SER A 509 -60.64 -36.86 27.66
C SER A 509 -59.34 -37.09 26.87
N LEU A 510 -58.91 -36.15 26.04
CA LEU A 510 -57.71 -36.27 25.20
C LEU A 510 -56.40 -36.12 26.02
N PRO A 511 -55.43 -37.04 25.93
CA PRO A 511 -54.17 -36.96 26.67
C PRO A 511 -53.21 -35.96 26.01
N GLY A 512 -53.03 -34.79 26.65
CA GLY A 512 -52.14 -33.71 26.22
C GLY A 512 -51.73 -32.84 27.41
N THR A 513 -50.56 -32.20 27.32
CA THR A 513 -49.93 -31.41 28.38
C THR A 513 -50.75 -30.18 28.78
N ALA A 514 -50.60 -29.75 30.05
CA ALA A 514 -51.53 -28.80 30.67
C ALA A 514 -51.53 -27.39 30.05
N GLU A 515 -50.43 -26.95 29.43
CA GLU A 515 -50.26 -25.58 28.92
C GLU A 515 -51.10 -25.28 27.66
N ASP A 516 -51.56 -26.30 26.93
CA ASP A 516 -52.43 -26.14 25.75
C ASP A 516 -53.94 -26.04 26.11
N ARG A 517 -54.31 -26.17 27.39
CA ARG A 517 -55.72 -26.28 27.83
C ARG A 517 -56.35 -24.95 28.28
N ASP A 518 -55.55 -23.99 28.73
CA ASP A 518 -56.04 -22.74 29.32
C ASP A 518 -56.85 -21.86 28.35
N PRO A 519 -56.47 -21.67 27.06
CA PRO A 519 -57.26 -20.84 26.14
C PRO A 519 -58.69 -21.36 25.91
N PHE A 520 -58.87 -22.68 25.92
CA PHE A 520 -60.17 -23.32 25.73
C PHE A 520 -61.05 -23.23 26.99
N LEU A 521 -60.46 -23.34 28.19
CA LEU A 521 -61.16 -23.12 29.44
C LEU A 521 -61.59 -21.66 29.60
N ILE A 522 -60.72 -20.70 29.26
CA ILE A 522 -61.03 -19.27 29.30
C ILE A 522 -62.15 -18.92 28.30
N ALA A 523 -62.10 -19.45 27.07
CA ALA A 523 -63.15 -19.24 26.08
C ALA A 523 -64.50 -19.88 26.50
N TYR A 524 -64.46 -21.04 27.17
CA TYR A 524 -65.66 -21.69 27.69
C TYR A 524 -66.28 -20.90 28.86
N ASP A 525 -65.48 -20.41 29.81
CA ASP A 525 -65.97 -19.58 30.93
C ASP A 525 -66.55 -18.25 30.43
N LEU A 526 -65.98 -17.64 29.38
CA LEU A 526 -66.54 -16.46 28.73
C LEU A 526 -67.89 -16.77 28.05
N LEU A 527 -67.96 -17.83 27.24
CA LEU A 527 -69.22 -18.25 26.60
C LEU A 527 -70.28 -18.68 27.62
N GLN A 528 -69.90 -19.23 28.77
CA GLN A 528 -70.85 -19.57 29.83
C GLN A 528 -71.35 -18.32 30.55
N ARG A 529 -70.51 -17.28 30.75
CA ARG A 529 -70.95 -15.97 31.25
C ARG A 529 -71.89 -15.28 30.27
N GLU A 530 -71.53 -15.18 28.99
CA GLU A 530 -72.40 -14.59 27.95
C GLU A 530 -73.75 -15.33 27.86
N ASN A 531 -73.76 -16.68 27.95
CA ASN A 531 -75.02 -17.43 27.99
C ASN A 531 -75.84 -17.13 29.25
N THR A 532 -75.22 -16.98 30.43
CA THR A 532 -75.98 -16.58 31.64
C THR A 532 -76.49 -15.15 31.54
N GLU A 533 -75.73 -14.24 30.95
CA GLU A 533 -76.19 -12.87 30.71
C GLU A 533 -77.36 -12.85 29.72
N LEU A 534 -77.29 -13.60 28.62
CA LEU A 534 -78.41 -13.77 27.67
C LEU A 534 -79.63 -14.45 28.30
N GLU A 535 -79.46 -15.47 29.15
CA GLU A 535 -80.57 -16.07 29.92
C GLU A 535 -81.21 -15.02 30.88
N THR A 536 -80.43 -14.10 31.47
CA THR A 536 -80.98 -12.99 32.28
C THR A 536 -81.62 -11.85 31.48
N GLU A 537 -81.06 -11.50 30.31
CA GLU A 537 -81.64 -10.53 29.36
C GLU A 537 -82.99 -11.02 28.83
N VAL A 538 -83.07 -12.29 28.40
CA VAL A 538 -84.33 -12.91 27.97
C VAL A 538 -85.35 -12.96 29.12
N SER A 539 -84.90 -13.21 30.35
CA SER A 539 -85.78 -13.17 31.53
C SER A 539 -86.30 -11.75 31.84
N LYS A 540 -85.44 -10.72 31.69
CA LYS A 540 -85.86 -9.31 31.82
C LYS A 540 -86.83 -8.90 30.72
N LEU A 541 -86.56 -9.24 29.46
CA LEU A 541 -87.44 -8.91 28.34
C LEU A 541 -88.80 -9.63 28.44
N LEU A 542 -88.84 -10.85 28.99
CA LEU A 542 -90.10 -11.52 29.35
C LEU A 542 -90.83 -10.74 30.45
N GLN A 543 -90.14 -10.36 31.53
CA GLN A 543 -90.72 -9.59 32.64
C GLN A 543 -91.20 -8.19 32.22
N GLU A 544 -90.49 -7.52 31.31
CA GLU A 544 -90.90 -6.26 30.69
C GLU A 544 -92.12 -6.46 29.77
N SER A 545 -92.19 -7.57 29.03
CA SER A 545 -93.37 -7.91 28.22
C SER A 545 -94.60 -8.20 29.09
N GLU A 546 -94.44 -8.79 30.27
CA GLU A 546 -95.53 -8.99 31.24
C GLU A 546 -95.99 -7.66 31.86
N GLN A 547 -95.06 -6.74 32.16
CA GLN A 547 -95.39 -5.40 32.66
C GLN A 547 -96.09 -4.53 31.59
N LEU A 548 -95.68 -4.62 30.32
CA LEU A 548 -96.30 -3.88 29.21
C LEU A 548 -97.76 -4.32 28.98
N ASN A 549 -98.09 -5.59 29.23
CA ASN A 549 -99.45 -6.13 29.08
C ASN A 549 -100.43 -5.66 30.18
N HIS A 550 -99.96 -5.00 31.24
CA HIS A 550 -100.80 -4.56 32.36
C HIS A 550 -101.23 -3.08 32.33
N PHE A 551 -100.78 -2.26 31.37
CA PHE A 551 -100.97 -0.80 31.40
C PHE A 551 -102.00 -0.20 30.41
N THR A 552 -102.78 -1.01 29.68
CA THR A 552 -103.77 -0.50 28.71
C THR A 552 -105.21 -0.99 28.93
N VAL A 553 -105.75 -0.87 30.16
CA VAL A 553 -107.21 -0.80 30.40
C VAL A 553 -107.58 0.22 31.50
N GLY A 554 -107.98 1.43 31.08
CA GLY A 554 -109.15 2.12 31.67
C GLY A 554 -109.01 3.08 32.88
N LYS A 555 -109.00 4.39 32.57
CA LYS A 555 -109.72 5.52 33.24
C LYS A 555 -109.26 6.08 34.61
N GLU A 556 -108.65 7.28 34.54
CA GLU A 556 -109.06 8.58 35.11
C GLU A 556 -110.29 8.72 36.06
N PRO A 557 -110.46 9.84 36.84
CA PRO A 557 -109.54 10.99 37.09
C PRO A 557 -109.51 11.56 38.55
N THR A 558 -108.77 12.68 38.72
CA THR A 558 -108.99 13.85 39.64
C THR A 558 -108.05 14.14 40.83
N ALA A 559 -107.78 15.45 40.96
CA ALA A 559 -107.49 16.25 42.18
C ALA A 559 -106.12 16.18 42.91
N ALA A 560 -105.31 17.22 42.63
CA ALA A 560 -104.75 18.19 43.59
C ALA A 560 -104.01 17.76 44.88
N ASN A 561 -102.79 18.32 45.00
CA ASN A 561 -102.14 18.84 46.21
C ASN A 561 -102.01 17.94 47.45
N LEU A 562 -100.78 17.50 47.72
CA LEU A 562 -100.26 17.42 49.09
C LEU A 562 -98.73 17.55 49.10
N SER A 563 -98.23 18.45 49.94
CA SER A 563 -96.82 18.54 50.31
C SER A 563 -96.46 17.43 51.28
N THR A 564 -95.25 16.86 51.20
CA THR A 564 -94.51 16.41 52.40
C THR A 564 -93.05 16.13 52.08
N ASN A 565 -92.18 16.72 52.89
CA ASN A 565 -91.12 16.07 53.68
C ASN A 565 -90.25 15.02 53.00
N GLU A 566 -88.97 15.30 52.77
CA GLU A 566 -87.88 15.37 53.77
C GLU A 566 -87.29 14.00 54.13
N ASN A 567 -86.00 13.86 53.81
CA ASN A 567 -84.95 13.29 54.65
C ASN A 567 -85.03 11.80 55.05
N ILE A 568 -83.89 11.32 55.58
CA ILE A 568 -83.65 9.98 56.14
C ILE A 568 -83.52 8.90 55.03
N CYS A 569 -82.38 8.21 54.86
CA CYS A 569 -81.10 8.35 55.56
C CYS A 569 -79.96 7.71 54.75
N LYS A 570 -78.83 8.42 54.71
CA LYS A 570 -77.50 8.00 55.22
C LYS A 570 -76.72 6.82 54.61
N ASP A 571 -75.43 7.12 54.47
CA ASP A 571 -74.25 6.32 54.83
C ASP A 571 -74.25 4.85 54.30
N PHE A 572 -73.34 4.45 53.42
CA PHE A 572 -71.89 4.55 53.63
C PHE A 572 -71.08 4.43 52.33
N GLU A 573 -70.14 5.35 52.18
CA GLU A 573 -68.71 5.11 51.88
C GLU A 573 -68.31 3.62 51.78
N SER A 574 -67.44 3.23 50.84
CA SER A 574 -66.05 3.65 50.95
C SER A 574 -65.15 3.10 49.82
N LYS A 575 -64.06 3.84 49.58
CA LYS A 575 -62.72 3.37 49.18
C LYS A 575 -62.55 2.65 47.81
N ALA A 576 -61.83 3.38 46.95
CA ALA A 576 -60.76 2.87 46.07
C ALA A 576 -59.92 1.72 46.70
N PRO A 577 -59.22 0.89 45.91
CA PRO A 577 -58.72 1.18 44.56
C PRO A 577 -58.96 0.10 43.50
N VAL A 578 -58.82 0.49 42.22
CA VAL A 578 -58.48 -0.46 41.15
C VAL A 578 -57.08 -0.11 40.66
N LEU A 579 -56.18 -1.07 40.80
CA LEU A 579 -54.90 -1.13 40.08
C LEU A 579 -55.22 -1.60 38.66
N GLU A 580 -54.97 -0.77 37.65
CA GLU A 580 -54.83 -1.26 36.27
C GLU A 580 -53.34 -1.44 35.96
N VAL A 581 -52.95 -2.71 35.95
CA VAL A 581 -51.72 -3.20 35.32
C VAL A 581 -52.15 -3.87 34.03
N GLU A 582 -51.76 -3.32 32.89
CA GLU A 582 -51.65 -3.99 31.59
C GLU A 582 -50.80 -3.06 30.71
N ILE A 583 -49.56 -3.39 30.34
CA ILE A 583 -49.16 -4.50 29.46
C ILE A 583 -50.00 -4.51 28.18
N GLN A 584 -49.65 -3.54 27.32
CA GLN A 584 -49.13 -3.76 25.95
C GLN A 584 -49.36 -5.11 25.27
N SER A 585 -49.41 -5.01 23.92
CA SER A 585 -49.09 -6.05 22.92
C SER A 585 -50.33 -6.71 22.25
N PRO A 586 -50.19 -7.36 21.07
CA PRO A 586 -50.69 -6.71 19.86
C PRO A 586 -51.46 -7.65 18.90
N LYS A 587 -52.31 -7.09 18.02
CA LYS A 587 -52.78 -7.78 16.80
C LYS A 587 -52.78 -6.78 15.64
N GLU A 588 -51.95 -6.94 14.61
CA GLU A 588 -51.86 -8.02 13.61
C GLU A 588 -52.96 -7.90 12.54
N GLU A 589 -52.58 -7.40 11.37
CA GLU A 589 -53.29 -7.61 10.11
C GLU A 589 -52.46 -8.57 9.23
N ARG A 590 -53.07 -9.66 8.76
CA ARG A 590 -52.46 -10.59 7.80
C ARG A 590 -53.41 -10.77 6.60
N ASN A 591 -52.94 -10.33 5.43
CA ASN A 591 -53.31 -10.83 4.09
C ASN A 591 -54.73 -10.49 3.55
N GLU A 592 -55.04 -10.48 2.24
CA GLU A 592 -54.28 -10.79 1.00
C GLU A 592 -54.93 -10.13 -0.25
N LEU A 593 -54.10 -9.76 -1.25
CA LEU A 593 -54.33 -9.79 -2.71
C LEU A 593 -55.46 -8.99 -3.43
N CYS A 594 -55.02 -7.92 -4.12
CA CYS A 594 -54.97 -7.79 -5.60
C CYS A 594 -56.22 -8.07 -6.48
N LEU A 595 -56.76 -7.04 -7.16
CA LEU A 595 -56.73 -6.90 -8.63
C LEU A 595 -57.25 -5.52 -9.15
N LYS A 596 -56.99 -5.24 -10.43
CA LYS A 596 -57.30 -3.98 -11.15
C LYS A 596 -58.81 -3.79 -11.42
N LEU A 597 -59.31 -2.56 -11.39
CA LEU A 597 -59.82 -1.82 -12.57
C LEU A 597 -60.15 -0.37 -12.22
N GLY A 598 -60.24 0.51 -13.24
CA GLY A 598 -60.51 1.93 -13.05
C GLY A 598 -60.70 2.68 -14.37
N GLU A 599 -61.58 2.18 -15.24
CA GLU A 599 -61.99 2.93 -16.43
C GLU A 599 -63.01 4.02 -16.08
N SER A 600 -62.75 5.23 -16.57
CA SER A 600 -63.70 6.13 -17.26
C SER A 600 -65.19 6.05 -16.91
N LYS A 601 -65.77 7.19 -16.49
CA LYS A 601 -66.61 8.05 -17.38
C LYS A 601 -67.17 9.32 -16.70
N GLN A 602 -67.12 10.43 -17.46
CA GLN A 602 -68.12 11.52 -17.59
C GLN A 602 -68.57 12.23 -16.29
N LYS A 603 -68.43 13.55 -16.09
CA LYS A 603 -68.83 14.74 -16.88
C LYS A 603 -67.99 15.97 -16.41
N GLU A 604 -67.83 17.13 -17.08
CA GLU A 604 -68.22 17.62 -18.41
C GLU A 604 -67.31 18.80 -18.86
N ILE A 605 -67.73 19.58 -19.88
CA ILE A 605 -67.13 20.79 -20.47
C ILE A 605 -67.91 22.01 -19.90
N PRO A 606 -67.30 23.19 -19.54
CA PRO A 606 -66.78 24.11 -20.56
C PRO A 606 -65.54 24.99 -20.23
N GLU A 607 -64.84 25.38 -21.31
CA GLU A 607 -64.39 26.76 -21.69
C GLU A 607 -63.49 27.58 -20.70
N GLU A 608 -62.64 28.52 -21.10
CA GLU A 608 -62.14 29.01 -22.42
C GLU A 608 -60.82 29.77 -22.18
N SER A 609 -59.98 29.93 -23.21
CA SER A 609 -58.87 30.91 -23.28
C SER A 609 -57.74 30.79 -22.19
N GLY A 610 -56.56 31.39 -22.34
CA GLY A 610 -55.97 32.08 -23.47
C GLY A 610 -54.89 33.09 -23.03
N THR A 611 -53.65 32.87 -23.47
CA THR A 611 -52.55 33.87 -23.57
C THR A 611 -51.80 34.28 -22.28
N PHE A 612 -50.47 34.39 -22.42
CA PHE A 612 -49.51 34.98 -21.48
C PHE A 612 -49.81 36.46 -21.16
N PRO A 613 -49.33 37.02 -20.02
CA PRO A 613 -48.02 37.72 -20.06
C PRO A 613 -47.18 37.65 -18.76
N ARG A 614 -46.22 38.57 -18.62
CA ARG A 614 -45.00 38.54 -17.80
C ARG A 614 -44.90 39.76 -16.86
N GLU A 615 -44.28 39.55 -15.68
CA GLU A 615 -43.74 40.56 -14.72
C GLU A 615 -44.71 41.54 -13.99
N GLY A 616 -44.59 41.67 -12.65
CA GLY A 616 -45.16 42.83 -11.92
C GLY A 616 -45.51 42.72 -10.42
N GLN A 617 -44.51 42.51 -9.53
CA GLN A 617 -44.35 42.96 -8.11
C GLN A 617 -45.52 43.15 -7.08
N LYS A 618 -45.14 43.02 -5.78
CA LYS A 618 -45.83 43.30 -4.49
C LYS A 618 -46.60 42.13 -3.87
N GLU A 619 -46.18 41.61 -2.70
CA GLU A 619 -46.25 42.15 -1.31
C GLU A 619 -47.65 42.11 -0.71
N GLU A 620 -47.92 41.11 0.15
CA GLU A 620 -48.31 41.28 1.57
C GLU A 620 -48.43 39.89 2.26
N ASP A 621 -48.04 39.83 3.54
CA ASP A 621 -48.59 39.08 4.69
C ASP A 621 -49.35 37.74 4.56
N SER A 622 -49.43 36.88 5.59
CA SER A 622 -48.67 36.63 6.82
C SER A 622 -49.28 35.37 7.50
N SER A 623 -48.57 34.73 8.45
CA SER A 623 -49.12 33.70 9.37
C SER A 623 -49.59 32.36 8.72
N GLN A 624 -49.74 31.21 9.40
CA GLN A 624 -49.56 30.85 10.81
C GLN A 624 -49.35 29.31 10.93
N ASN A 625 -48.50 28.85 11.87
CA ASN A 625 -48.36 27.49 12.49
C ASN A 625 -46.90 27.41 13.03
N ARG A 626 -46.55 27.30 14.32
CA ARG A 626 -47.18 26.69 15.52
C ARG A 626 -47.55 25.22 15.32
N ASP A 627 -47.14 24.25 16.13
CA ASP A 627 -46.22 24.22 17.29
C ASP A 627 -45.42 22.89 17.21
N MET A 628 -44.22 22.74 17.79
CA MET A 628 -44.05 22.34 19.20
C MET A 628 -42.64 22.71 19.71
N LYS A 629 -42.59 23.35 20.88
CA LYS A 629 -41.37 23.48 21.70
C LYS A 629 -41.19 22.25 22.59
N GLY A 630 -39.94 21.88 22.87
CA GLY A 630 -39.58 20.82 23.80
C GLY A 630 -38.10 20.90 24.22
N GLU A 631 -37.83 21.73 25.21
CA GLU A 631 -36.69 21.70 26.15
C GLU A 631 -35.27 21.35 25.64
N GLN A 632 -34.41 22.37 25.61
CA GLN A 632 -33.14 22.34 26.34
C GLN A 632 -32.74 23.76 26.73
N GLN A 633 -32.65 24.01 28.05
CA GLN A 633 -32.23 25.30 28.58
C GLN A 633 -30.70 25.44 28.53
N GLU A 634 -30.25 26.48 27.84
CA GLU A 634 -28.87 26.94 27.85
C GLU A 634 -28.63 27.76 29.13
N LEU A 635 -28.02 27.15 30.15
CA LEU A 635 -27.62 27.85 31.37
C LEU A 635 -26.24 28.51 31.18
N THR A 636 -26.24 29.71 30.60
CA THR A 636 -25.16 30.67 30.78
C THR A 636 -25.08 31.07 32.25
N LEU A 637 -23.97 30.76 32.92
CA LEU A 637 -23.64 31.28 34.25
C LEU A 637 -22.54 32.35 34.14
N GLU A 638 -22.72 33.43 34.89
CA GLU A 638 -21.96 34.68 34.84
C GLU A 638 -20.44 34.51 35.09
N PRO A 639 -19.56 35.29 34.42
CA PRO A 639 -18.12 35.19 34.56
C PRO A 639 -17.54 35.88 35.83
N GLU A 640 -18.37 36.41 36.73
CA GLU A 640 -17.92 37.31 37.81
C GLU A 640 -17.33 36.61 39.06
N GLU A 641 -17.64 35.33 39.32
CA GLU A 641 -17.11 34.62 40.50
C GLU A 641 -15.69 34.06 40.31
N ILE A 642 -15.34 33.72 39.06
CA ILE A 642 -14.02 33.17 38.73
C ILE A 642 -12.94 34.27 38.79
N VAL A 643 -13.30 35.54 38.57
CA VAL A 643 -12.39 36.68 38.71
C VAL A 643 -12.09 36.96 40.19
N ARG A 644 -13.12 37.05 41.06
CA ARG A 644 -12.94 37.27 42.51
C ARG A 644 -12.05 36.21 43.16
N LEU A 645 -12.29 34.93 42.88
CA LEU A 645 -11.47 33.82 43.43
C LEU A 645 -10.03 33.81 42.91
N ARG A 646 -9.77 34.35 41.71
CA ARG A 646 -8.42 34.51 41.16
C ARG A 646 -7.67 35.67 41.81
N GLU A 647 -8.37 36.76 42.11
CA GLU A 647 -7.81 37.93 42.81
C GLU A 647 -7.46 37.59 44.28
N GLU A 648 -8.33 36.87 44.99
CA GLU A 648 -8.06 36.41 46.37
C GLU A 648 -6.84 35.47 46.45
N LEU A 649 -6.69 34.52 45.50
CA LEU A 649 -5.50 33.66 45.42
C LEU A 649 -4.22 34.47 45.12
N SER A 650 -4.33 35.56 44.35
CA SER A 650 -3.19 36.43 44.05
C SER A 650 -2.75 37.22 45.29
N HIS A 651 -3.69 37.73 46.08
CA HIS A 651 -3.43 38.44 47.33
C HIS A 651 -2.78 37.54 48.40
N MET A 652 -3.16 36.26 48.46
CA MET A 652 -2.55 35.30 49.38
C MET A 652 -1.09 34.98 49.01
N ASN A 653 -0.82 34.76 47.72
CA ASN A 653 0.55 34.52 47.24
C ASN A 653 1.46 35.74 47.40
N GLN A 654 0.94 36.96 47.19
CA GLN A 654 1.71 38.19 47.39
C GLN A 654 2.10 38.44 48.86
N LYS A 655 1.30 37.94 49.82
CA LYS A 655 1.62 37.98 51.26
C LYS A 655 2.70 36.96 51.66
N LEU A 656 2.75 35.80 50.99
CA LEU A 656 3.74 34.76 51.27
C LEU A 656 5.14 35.09 50.71
N LEU A 657 5.20 35.84 49.59
CA LEU A 657 6.44 36.24 48.93
C LEU A 657 7.16 37.43 49.58
N ARG A 658 6.54 38.13 50.55
CA ARG A 658 7.15 39.28 51.25
C ARG A 658 7.93 38.93 52.54
N SER A 659 8.03 37.66 52.91
CA SER A 659 8.70 37.20 54.14
C SER A 659 9.98 36.36 53.91
N GLN A 660 10.50 36.29 52.68
CA GLN A 660 11.77 35.60 52.36
C GLN A 660 12.69 36.42 51.43
N SER A 661 12.72 37.75 51.55
CA SER A 661 13.70 38.58 50.82
C SER A 661 14.14 39.82 51.61
N SER A 662 15.05 39.64 52.58
CA SER A 662 15.87 40.71 53.15
C SER A 662 17.08 40.12 53.88
N GLY A 663 18.29 40.42 53.39
CA GLY A 663 19.59 39.86 53.82
C GLY A 663 20.14 38.86 52.79
N ASP A 664 21.32 39.03 52.18
CA ASP A 664 22.43 39.93 52.52
C ASP A 664 22.77 40.99 51.46
N SER A 665 23.00 42.22 51.92
CA SER A 665 24.17 43.00 51.52
C SER A 665 24.66 43.81 52.72
N SER A 666 25.98 43.79 52.94
CA SER A 666 26.69 44.54 53.99
C SER A 666 26.25 46.00 54.11
N ASP A 667 25.95 46.50 55.32
CA ASP A 667 26.90 47.37 56.03
C ASP A 667 26.44 47.79 57.45
N ASP A 668 27.38 47.60 58.38
CA ASP A 668 27.73 48.38 59.59
C ASP A 668 26.76 48.77 60.74
N SER A 669 27.35 48.69 61.93
CA SER A 669 27.12 49.52 63.13
C SER A 669 25.91 49.33 64.08
N SER A 670 26.20 48.62 65.18
CA SER A 670 26.04 49.13 66.57
C SER A 670 24.69 49.11 67.34
N ALA A 671 24.86 49.05 68.67
CA ALA A 671 23.95 49.52 69.75
C ALA A 671 22.85 48.60 70.36
N LYS A 672 23.24 47.96 71.48
CA LYS A 672 22.55 47.92 72.81
C LYS A 672 21.14 47.29 72.97
N TYR A 673 21.12 46.16 73.71
CA TYR A 673 20.34 45.82 74.94
C TYR A 673 19.24 46.81 75.44
N PRO A 674 18.16 46.34 76.16
CA PRO A 674 18.23 45.25 77.15
C PRO A 674 17.02 44.28 77.25
N SER A 675 17.09 43.42 78.27
CA SER A 675 16.26 42.26 78.61
C SER A 675 15.04 42.52 79.51
N SER A 676 13.97 41.75 79.30
CA SER A 676 13.32 40.87 80.30
C SER A 676 12.42 39.88 79.53
N GLY A 677 12.14 38.64 79.93
CA GLY A 677 12.12 38.08 81.29
C GLY A 677 10.68 38.09 81.80
N GLU A 678 10.06 36.90 81.94
CA GLU A 678 8.77 36.59 82.61
C GLU A 678 7.51 36.19 81.79
N ILE A 679 7.55 36.01 80.46
CA ILE A 679 6.42 35.42 79.68
C ILE A 679 6.76 34.02 79.12
N LEU A 680 7.37 33.14 79.95
CA LEU A 680 8.00 31.90 79.46
C LEU A 680 7.59 30.60 80.19
N LYS A 681 6.41 30.55 80.84
CA LYS A 681 5.94 29.33 81.54
C LYS A 681 4.55 28.80 81.19
N TYR A 682 3.71 29.55 80.46
CA TYR A 682 2.40 29.05 79.99
C TYR A 682 2.33 28.77 78.48
N GLN A 683 3.26 29.28 77.66
CA GLN A 683 3.26 29.01 76.21
C GLN A 683 3.99 27.72 75.79
N GLN A 684 4.82 27.12 76.66
CA GLN A 684 5.66 25.96 76.29
C GLN A 684 4.92 24.61 76.23
N GLN A 685 3.67 24.48 76.69
CA GLN A 685 2.92 23.22 76.65
C GLN A 685 1.95 23.09 75.47
N GLU A 686 1.41 24.20 74.93
CA GLU A 686 0.48 24.13 73.79
C GLU A 686 1.21 24.10 72.44
N GLU A 687 2.39 24.71 72.34
CA GLU A 687 3.14 24.82 71.09
C GLU A 687 3.53 23.46 70.45
N PRO A 688 3.98 22.43 71.21
CA PRO A 688 4.27 21.11 70.64
C PRO A 688 3.01 20.42 70.11
N GLN A 689 1.90 20.53 70.85
CA GLN A 689 0.61 19.93 70.50
C GLN A 689 0.02 20.59 69.23
N LEU A 690 0.09 21.93 69.14
CA LEU A 690 -0.32 22.70 67.97
C LEU A 690 0.55 22.39 66.75
N ARG A 691 1.88 22.27 66.91
CA ARG A 691 2.78 21.86 65.82
C ARG A 691 2.50 20.44 65.34
N GLN A 692 2.21 19.49 66.24
CA GLN A 692 1.86 18.12 65.87
C GLN A 692 0.49 18.03 65.19
N ASN A 693 -0.50 18.80 65.66
CA ASN A 693 -1.83 18.89 65.03
C ASN A 693 -1.76 19.56 63.65
N LEU A 694 -0.95 20.63 63.49
CA LEU A 694 -0.70 21.28 62.20
C LEU A 694 -0.04 20.31 61.22
N HIS A 695 0.94 19.51 61.67
CA HIS A 695 1.58 18.50 60.83
C HIS A 695 0.60 17.38 60.42
N ARG A 696 -0.23 16.89 61.36
CA ARG A 696 -1.32 15.95 61.04
C ARG A 696 -2.29 16.53 60.01
N LEU A 697 -2.72 17.78 60.17
CA LEU A 697 -3.59 18.47 59.22
C LEU A 697 -2.91 18.63 57.84
N GLN A 698 -1.62 18.99 57.79
CA GLN A 698 -0.87 19.06 56.53
C GLN A 698 -0.77 17.71 55.82
N VAL A 699 -0.55 16.62 56.55
CA VAL A 699 -0.53 15.26 55.97
C VAL A 699 -1.91 14.85 55.46
N LEU A 700 -2.98 15.14 56.23
CA LEU A 700 -4.35 14.86 55.81
C LEU A 700 -4.77 15.70 54.59
N CYS A 701 -4.44 17.00 54.55
CA CYS A 701 -4.68 17.85 53.39
C CYS A 701 -3.86 17.37 52.18
N SER A 702 -2.59 16.98 52.37
CA SER A 702 -1.76 16.41 51.29
C SER A 702 -2.30 15.08 50.78
N SER A 703 -2.96 14.29 51.63
CA SER A 703 -3.65 13.05 51.22
C SER A 703 -4.94 13.35 50.46
N ALA A 704 -5.78 14.25 50.98
CA ALA A 704 -7.01 14.69 50.32
C ALA A 704 -6.73 15.37 48.95
N GLU A 705 -5.65 16.13 48.83
CA GLU A 705 -5.19 16.67 47.55
C GLU A 705 -4.76 15.57 46.57
N LYS A 706 -4.09 14.51 47.03
CA LYS A 706 -3.72 13.38 46.17
C LYS A 706 -4.96 12.61 45.70
N GLU A 707 -5.90 12.36 46.60
CA GLU A 707 -7.20 11.74 46.29
C GLU A 707 -7.99 12.57 45.27
N LEU A 708 -8.09 13.89 45.49
CA LEU A 708 -8.75 14.82 44.56
C LEU A 708 -8.03 14.91 43.21
N ARG A 709 -6.70 14.81 43.15
CA ARG A 709 -5.96 14.73 41.89
C ARG A 709 -6.20 13.40 41.18
N TYR A 710 -6.28 12.29 41.91
CA TYR A 710 -6.59 10.97 41.38
C TYR A 710 -7.99 10.91 40.77
N GLU A 711 -9.02 11.34 41.52
CA GLU A 711 -10.40 11.37 41.01
C GLU A 711 -10.60 12.42 39.90
N ARG A 712 -9.86 13.54 39.89
CA ARG A 712 -9.82 14.46 38.73
C ARG A 712 -9.19 13.83 37.49
N GLY A 713 -8.13 13.03 37.65
CA GLY A 713 -7.53 12.25 36.56
C GLY A 713 -8.54 11.25 35.99
N LYS A 714 -9.14 10.45 36.86
CA LYS A 714 -10.19 9.49 36.52
C LYS A 714 -11.41 10.13 35.82
N ASN A 715 -11.82 11.33 36.25
CA ASN A 715 -12.87 12.11 35.59
C ASN A 715 -12.44 12.61 34.20
N LEU A 716 -11.16 12.96 34.01
CA LEU A 716 -10.60 13.33 32.72
C LEU A 716 -10.56 12.12 31.77
N ASP A 717 -10.15 10.95 32.27
CA ASP A 717 -10.14 9.70 31.51
C ASP A 717 -11.56 9.29 31.08
N LEU A 718 -12.55 9.41 31.99
CA LEU A 718 -13.96 9.20 31.67
C LEU A 718 -14.50 10.21 30.65
N LYS A 719 -14.05 11.46 30.66
CA LYS A 719 -14.39 12.47 29.64
C LYS A 719 -13.77 12.14 28.29
N GLN A 720 -12.52 11.70 28.26
CA GLN A 720 -11.87 11.23 27.03
C GLN A 720 -12.60 10.00 26.46
N HIS A 721 -12.97 9.03 27.30
CA HIS A 721 -13.72 7.86 26.85
C HIS A 721 -15.12 8.22 26.33
N ASN A 722 -15.84 9.15 26.98
CA ASN A 722 -17.11 9.66 26.46
C ASN A 722 -16.96 10.41 25.12
N SER A 723 -15.87 11.16 24.92
CA SER A 723 -15.57 11.79 23.62
C SER A 723 -15.36 10.73 22.53
N LEU A 724 -14.55 9.70 22.80
CA LEU A 724 -14.31 8.60 21.86
C LEU A 724 -15.60 7.82 21.54
N LEU A 725 -16.49 7.62 22.53
CA LEU A 725 -17.80 7.03 22.31
C LEU A 725 -18.72 7.93 21.46
N GLN A 726 -18.63 9.26 21.60
CA GLN A 726 -19.36 10.19 20.72
C GLN A 726 -18.82 10.14 19.28
N ASP A 727 -17.51 10.10 19.10
CA ASP A 727 -16.86 10.00 17.78
C ASP A 727 -17.23 8.68 17.07
N GLU A 728 -17.18 7.54 17.76
CA GLU A 728 -17.64 6.25 17.24
C GLU A 728 -19.16 6.24 16.98
N ASN A 729 -19.98 6.92 17.79
CA ASN A 729 -21.43 7.04 17.53
C ASN A 729 -21.72 7.88 16.27
N ILE A 730 -20.96 8.95 16.02
CA ILE A 730 -21.02 9.74 14.78
C ILE A 730 -20.60 8.88 13.58
N LYS A 731 -19.51 8.14 13.70
CA LYS A 731 -19.01 7.21 12.67
C LYS A 731 -20.03 6.12 12.33
N ILE A 732 -20.62 5.45 13.32
CA ILE A 732 -21.70 4.47 13.13
C ILE A 732 -22.92 5.11 12.46
N LYS A 733 -23.29 6.35 12.80
CA LYS A 733 -24.38 7.08 12.12
C LYS A 733 -24.07 7.39 10.65
N ILE A 734 -22.80 7.66 10.31
CA ILE A 734 -22.37 7.86 8.91
C ILE A 734 -22.40 6.52 8.16
N GLU A 735 -21.88 5.44 8.74
CA GLU A 735 -21.90 4.09 8.17
C GLU A 735 -23.33 3.59 7.95
N LEU A 736 -24.24 3.83 8.90
CA LEU A 736 -25.67 3.51 8.79
C LEU A 736 -26.33 4.27 7.63
N LYS A 737 -26.09 5.58 7.49
CA LYS A 737 -26.59 6.38 6.36
C LYS A 737 -26.04 5.88 5.02
N GLN A 738 -24.77 5.49 4.96
CA GLN A 738 -24.18 4.90 3.76
C GLN A 738 -24.78 3.53 3.42
N ALA A 739 -25.07 2.69 4.43
CA ALA A 739 -25.74 1.40 4.24
C ALA A 739 -27.18 1.59 3.74
N GLN A 740 -27.94 2.52 4.33
CA GLN A 740 -29.29 2.88 3.89
C GLN A 740 -29.30 3.40 2.43
N GLN A 741 -28.36 4.26 2.06
CA GLN A 741 -28.23 4.74 0.68
C GLN A 741 -27.92 3.61 -0.30
N LYS A 742 -26.97 2.72 0.03
CA LYS A 742 -26.66 1.53 -0.80
C LYS A 742 -27.86 0.61 -0.99
N LEU A 743 -28.71 0.47 0.04
CA LEU A 743 -29.93 -0.35 -0.01
C LEU A 743 -31.02 0.32 -0.87
N LEU A 744 -31.14 1.65 -0.80
CA LEU A 744 -32.01 2.41 -1.70
C LEU A 744 -31.57 2.30 -3.17
N ASP A 745 -30.27 2.38 -3.44
CA ASP A 745 -29.74 2.30 -4.80
C ASP A 745 -29.76 0.87 -5.36
N SER A 746 -29.59 -0.17 -4.53
CA SER A 746 -29.84 -1.55 -4.95
C SER A 746 -31.32 -1.82 -5.22
N ALA A 747 -32.24 -1.24 -4.44
CA ALA A 747 -33.68 -1.33 -4.71
C ALA A 747 -34.06 -0.67 -6.06
N LYS A 748 -33.46 0.49 -6.39
CA LYS A 748 -33.61 1.12 -7.72
C LYS A 748 -33.08 0.22 -8.84
N MET A 749 -31.90 -0.38 -8.65
CA MET A 749 -31.32 -1.32 -9.63
C MET A 749 -32.25 -2.54 -9.85
N CYS A 750 -32.77 -3.14 -8.78
CA CYS A 750 -33.75 -4.23 -8.88
C CYS A 750 -35.03 -3.81 -9.62
N SER A 751 -35.50 -2.57 -9.45
CA SER A 751 -36.65 -2.06 -10.20
C SER A 751 -36.38 -1.86 -11.70
N SER A 752 -35.18 -1.40 -12.08
CA SER A 752 -34.74 -1.29 -13.48
C SER A 752 -34.65 -2.66 -14.13
N LEU A 753 -33.95 -3.62 -13.50
CA LEU A 753 -33.83 -4.99 -13.98
C LEU A 753 -35.20 -5.68 -14.10
N THR A 754 -36.14 -5.38 -13.21
CA THR A 754 -37.53 -5.88 -13.31
C THR A 754 -38.28 -5.26 -14.49
N ALA A 755 -38.02 -4.01 -14.85
CA ALA A 755 -38.61 -3.36 -16.02
C ALA A 755 -38.00 -3.92 -17.33
N GLU A 756 -36.69 -4.09 -17.38
CA GLU A 756 -35.95 -4.71 -18.50
C GLU A 756 -36.41 -6.17 -18.73
N TRP A 757 -36.55 -6.95 -17.66
CA TRP A 757 -37.07 -8.33 -17.74
C TRP A 757 -38.50 -8.37 -18.28
N LYS A 758 -39.39 -7.47 -17.84
CA LYS A 758 -40.76 -7.35 -18.39
C LYS A 758 -40.75 -6.95 -19.86
N HIS A 759 -39.85 -6.05 -20.27
CA HIS A 759 -39.72 -5.65 -21.67
C HIS A 759 -39.23 -6.82 -22.54
N CYS A 760 -38.24 -7.58 -22.09
CA CYS A 760 -37.79 -8.80 -22.75
C CYS A 760 -38.92 -9.84 -22.87
N GLN A 761 -39.69 -10.05 -21.79
CA GLN A 761 -40.84 -10.95 -21.79
C GLN A 761 -41.94 -10.52 -22.77
N GLN A 762 -42.16 -9.22 -22.93
CA GLN A 762 -43.10 -8.69 -23.92
C GLN A 762 -42.57 -8.85 -25.36
N LYS A 763 -41.27 -8.62 -25.60
CA LYS A 763 -40.65 -8.83 -26.91
C LYS A 763 -40.72 -10.30 -27.36
N ILE A 764 -40.59 -11.25 -26.44
CA ILE A 764 -40.78 -12.69 -26.72
C ILE A 764 -42.22 -12.96 -27.18
N LYS A 765 -43.23 -12.43 -26.49
CA LYS A 765 -44.64 -12.60 -26.88
C LYS A 765 -44.98 -11.97 -28.24
N GLU A 766 -44.36 -10.84 -28.57
CA GLU A 766 -44.49 -10.23 -29.90
C GLU A 766 -43.92 -11.14 -30.99
N LEU A 767 -42.73 -11.72 -30.77
CA LEU A 767 -42.10 -12.66 -31.70
C LEU A 767 -42.88 -13.98 -31.84
N GLU A 768 -43.44 -14.51 -30.75
CA GLU A 768 -44.35 -15.66 -30.77
C GLU A 768 -45.60 -15.39 -31.63
N LEU A 769 -46.17 -14.17 -31.52
CA LEU A 769 -47.31 -13.76 -32.33
C LEU A 769 -46.93 -13.62 -33.82
N GLU A 770 -45.78 -13.02 -34.13
CA GLU A 770 -45.26 -12.92 -35.50
C GLU A 770 -45.08 -14.31 -36.13
N VAL A 771 -44.48 -15.26 -35.42
CA VAL A 771 -44.33 -16.66 -35.88
C VAL A 771 -45.68 -17.32 -36.17
N LEU A 772 -46.70 -17.10 -35.32
CA LEU A 772 -48.05 -17.60 -35.57
C LEU A 772 -48.69 -16.98 -36.83
N THR A 773 -48.52 -15.66 -37.05
CA THR A 773 -49.03 -15.02 -38.27
C THR A 773 -48.31 -15.52 -39.53
N GLN A 774 -46.99 -15.75 -39.48
CA GLN A 774 -46.24 -16.33 -40.59
C GLN A 774 -46.70 -17.76 -40.89
N ALA A 775 -46.92 -18.59 -39.87
CA ALA A 775 -47.46 -19.94 -40.05
C ALA A 775 -48.87 -19.94 -40.67
N GLN A 776 -49.71 -18.95 -40.35
CA GLN A 776 -51.04 -18.79 -40.95
C GLN A 776 -50.97 -18.29 -42.40
N ASN A 777 -50.03 -17.40 -42.73
CA ASN A 777 -49.77 -16.95 -44.10
C ASN A 777 -49.22 -18.08 -45.00
N ILE A 778 -48.36 -18.95 -44.46
CA ILE A 778 -47.88 -20.14 -45.20
C ILE A 778 -49.04 -21.10 -45.50
N LYS A 779 -49.98 -21.29 -44.56
CA LYS A 779 -51.19 -22.10 -44.80
C LYS A 779 -52.10 -21.52 -45.89
N SER A 780 -52.30 -20.19 -45.91
CA SER A 780 -53.12 -19.56 -46.97
C SER A 780 -52.41 -19.59 -48.34
N GLN A 781 -51.08 -19.42 -48.37
CA GLN A 781 -50.28 -19.53 -49.60
C GLN A 781 -50.35 -20.95 -50.21
N ASN A 782 -50.24 -22.00 -49.39
CA ASN A 782 -50.35 -23.39 -49.87
C ASN A 782 -51.75 -23.69 -50.44
N SER A 783 -52.81 -23.20 -49.77
CA SER A 783 -54.20 -23.27 -50.25
C SER A 783 -54.41 -22.58 -51.62
N LEU A 784 -53.72 -21.45 -51.86
CA LEU A 784 -53.77 -20.77 -53.16
C LEU A 784 -52.98 -21.51 -54.25
N GLN A 785 -51.84 -22.14 -53.91
CA GLN A 785 -51.09 -22.98 -54.85
C GLN A 785 -51.88 -24.23 -55.27
N GLU A 786 -52.58 -24.87 -54.33
CA GLU A 786 -53.44 -26.04 -54.61
C GLU A 786 -54.60 -25.67 -55.57
N LYS A 787 -55.28 -24.55 -55.32
CA LYS A 787 -56.31 -24.02 -56.24
C LYS A 787 -55.76 -23.68 -57.62
N LEU A 788 -54.57 -23.08 -57.69
CA LEU A 788 -53.92 -22.77 -58.97
C LEU A 788 -53.55 -24.03 -59.77
N ALA A 789 -53.13 -25.11 -59.09
CA ALA A 789 -52.91 -26.41 -59.73
C ALA A 789 -54.22 -27.03 -60.26
N GLN A 790 -55.31 -26.90 -59.49
CA GLN A 790 -56.62 -27.42 -59.88
C GLN A 790 -57.19 -26.70 -61.12
N GLU A 791 -57.07 -25.37 -61.21
CA GLU A 791 -57.50 -24.63 -62.41
C GLU A 791 -56.64 -24.95 -63.64
N LYS A 792 -55.33 -25.17 -63.48
CA LYS A 792 -54.46 -25.61 -64.60
C LYS A 792 -54.89 -26.95 -65.19
N SER A 793 -55.37 -27.90 -64.36
CA SER A 793 -55.93 -29.16 -64.85
C SER A 793 -57.19 -28.94 -65.71
N LYS A 794 -58.12 -28.10 -65.23
CA LYS A 794 -59.38 -27.83 -65.95
C LYS A 794 -59.18 -27.14 -67.30
N VAL A 795 -58.15 -26.31 -67.44
CA VAL A 795 -57.80 -25.66 -68.71
C VAL A 795 -57.31 -26.72 -69.72
N ALA A 796 -56.46 -27.65 -69.31
CA ALA A 796 -56.03 -28.76 -70.18
C ALA A 796 -57.22 -29.63 -70.64
N ASP A 797 -58.13 -29.98 -69.72
CA ASP A 797 -59.37 -30.74 -70.04
C ASP A 797 -60.33 -29.99 -70.99
N ALA A 798 -60.20 -28.67 -71.10
CA ALA A 798 -60.99 -27.83 -72.00
C ALA A 798 -60.35 -27.70 -73.39
N GLU A 799 -59.02 -27.61 -73.45
CA GLU A 799 -58.24 -27.57 -74.70
C GLU A 799 -58.41 -28.88 -75.51
N GLU A 800 -58.42 -30.04 -74.85
CA GLU A 800 -58.68 -31.34 -75.49
C GLU A 800 -60.07 -31.42 -76.15
N LYS A 801 -61.10 -30.85 -75.50
CA LYS A 801 -62.48 -30.83 -76.04
C LYS A 801 -62.65 -29.88 -77.22
N ILE A 802 -61.86 -28.82 -77.30
CA ILE A 802 -61.89 -27.88 -78.44
C ILE A 802 -61.34 -28.57 -79.69
N LEU A 803 -60.29 -29.40 -79.55
CA LEU A 803 -59.74 -30.23 -80.63
C LEU A 803 -60.77 -31.24 -81.18
N ASP A 804 -61.45 -31.99 -80.30
CA ASP A 804 -62.47 -32.97 -80.69
C ASP A 804 -63.70 -32.33 -81.39
N LEU A 805 -64.08 -31.11 -81.00
CA LEU A 805 -65.16 -30.36 -81.65
C LEU A 805 -64.76 -29.76 -83.00
N GLN A 806 -63.49 -29.38 -83.18
CA GLN A 806 -62.98 -28.91 -84.48
C GLN A 806 -62.97 -30.04 -85.52
N GLN A 807 -62.58 -31.26 -85.12
CA GLN A 807 -62.59 -32.44 -85.99
C GLN A 807 -64.01 -32.79 -86.49
N LYS A 808 -65.02 -32.69 -85.62
CA LYS A 808 -66.44 -32.96 -85.95
C LYS A 808 -67.07 -31.91 -86.87
N LEU A 809 -66.51 -30.70 -86.95
CA LEU A 809 -67.03 -29.63 -87.80
C LEU A 809 -66.61 -29.80 -89.28
N GLU A 810 -65.43 -30.38 -89.54
CA GLU A 810 -64.96 -30.65 -90.91
C GLU A 810 -65.72 -31.80 -91.59
N GLU A 811 -66.15 -32.81 -90.82
CA GLU A 811 -66.91 -33.96 -91.35
C GLU A 811 -68.34 -33.58 -91.79
N ALA A 812 -68.93 -32.54 -91.21
CA ALA A 812 -70.31 -32.14 -91.45
C ALA A 812 -70.55 -31.31 -92.73
N GLN A 813 -69.49 -30.87 -93.44
CA GLN A 813 -69.60 -29.94 -94.59
C GLN A 813 -69.68 -30.61 -95.98
N LYS A 814 -70.13 -31.87 -96.09
CA LYS A 814 -70.35 -32.52 -97.39
C LYS A 814 -71.72 -33.20 -97.50
N VAL A 815 -72.37 -32.94 -98.64
CA VAL A 815 -73.60 -33.56 -99.20
C VAL A 815 -74.96 -32.97 -98.74
N CYS A 816 -75.61 -32.24 -99.65
CA CYS A 816 -77.04 -32.40 -99.94
C CYS A 816 -77.41 -31.85 -101.34
N LEU A 817 -78.41 -32.46 -102.00
CA LEU A 817 -79.03 -32.03 -103.27
C LEU A 817 -80.56 -32.04 -103.11
N PRO A 818 -81.32 -31.12 -103.71
CA PRO A 818 -82.78 -31.20 -103.77
C PRO A 818 -83.34 -31.11 -105.21
N GLU A 819 -84.53 -31.71 -105.46
CA GLU A 819 -85.62 -31.09 -106.29
C GLU A 819 -86.90 -31.95 -106.40
N THR A 820 -87.96 -31.33 -106.97
CA THR A 820 -89.39 -31.75 -107.18
C THR A 820 -90.35 -31.43 -106.01
N CYS A 821 -91.16 -30.35 -105.97
CA CYS A 821 -91.64 -29.30 -106.89
C CYS A 821 -93.01 -29.53 -107.60
N ILE A 822 -93.76 -28.43 -107.78
CA ILE A 822 -94.91 -28.21 -108.70
C ILE A 822 -96.35 -28.51 -108.21
N LEU A 823 -96.65 -28.50 -106.90
CA LEU A 823 -98.04 -28.23 -106.42
C LEU A 823 -98.16 -27.01 -105.50
N GLU A 824 -97.09 -26.63 -104.81
CA GLU A 824 -97.12 -25.53 -103.84
C GLU A 824 -97.20 -24.13 -104.47
N LYS A 825 -96.93 -23.98 -105.78
CA LYS A 825 -96.69 -22.67 -106.43
C LYS A 825 -97.80 -21.65 -106.19
N LYS A 826 -99.08 -22.04 -106.24
CA LYS A 826 -100.20 -21.12 -105.97
C LYS A 826 -100.36 -20.75 -104.49
N GLN A 827 -100.20 -21.71 -103.58
CA GLN A 827 -100.18 -21.41 -102.14
C GLN A 827 -98.92 -20.63 -101.72
N LEU A 828 -97.83 -20.72 -102.49
CA LEU A 828 -96.62 -19.92 -102.30
C LEU A 828 -96.81 -18.47 -102.76
N GLU A 829 -97.59 -18.18 -103.81
CA GLU A 829 -97.85 -16.80 -104.27
C GLU A 829 -98.65 -15.98 -103.25
N GLU A 830 -99.63 -16.59 -102.57
CA GLU A 830 -100.44 -15.92 -101.54
C GLU A 830 -99.65 -15.77 -100.22
N ARG A 831 -98.96 -16.84 -99.79
CA ARG A 831 -97.99 -16.79 -98.68
C ARG A 831 -96.83 -15.82 -98.96
N LEU A 832 -96.43 -15.61 -100.22
CA LEU A 832 -95.43 -14.59 -100.61
C LEU A 832 -95.93 -13.17 -100.34
N LYS A 833 -97.23 -12.90 -100.47
CA LYS A 833 -97.79 -11.57 -100.19
C LYS A 833 -97.83 -11.30 -98.69
N GLU A 834 -98.32 -12.24 -97.89
CA GLU A 834 -98.27 -12.14 -96.43
C GLU A 834 -96.83 -12.11 -95.90
N SER A 835 -95.93 -12.92 -96.50
CA SER A 835 -94.50 -12.91 -96.18
C SER A 835 -93.86 -11.57 -96.51
N ARG A 836 -94.22 -10.90 -97.61
CA ARG A 836 -93.72 -9.54 -97.94
C ARG A 836 -94.22 -8.48 -96.95
N GLU A 837 -95.47 -8.56 -96.49
CA GLU A 837 -95.98 -7.64 -95.46
C GLU A 837 -95.34 -7.89 -94.09
N ASN A 838 -95.10 -9.15 -93.74
CA ASN A 838 -94.38 -9.51 -92.52
C ASN A 838 -92.88 -9.17 -92.62
N GLU A 839 -92.25 -9.35 -93.77
CA GLU A 839 -90.87 -8.92 -94.07
C GLU A 839 -90.75 -7.39 -93.94
N ALA A 840 -91.74 -6.61 -94.41
CA ALA A 840 -91.77 -5.16 -94.22
C ALA A 840 -91.88 -4.77 -92.73
N LYS A 841 -92.75 -5.44 -91.95
CA LYS A 841 -92.87 -5.23 -90.50
C LYS A 841 -91.57 -5.60 -89.75
N ILE A 842 -90.96 -6.74 -90.11
CA ILE A 842 -89.69 -7.19 -89.53
C ILE A 842 -88.56 -6.23 -89.89
N LYS A 843 -88.46 -5.74 -91.14
CA LYS A 843 -87.49 -4.70 -91.53
C LYS A 843 -87.67 -3.41 -90.72
N GLN A 844 -88.91 -2.99 -90.47
CA GLN A 844 -89.20 -1.78 -89.69
C GLN A 844 -88.91 -1.97 -88.19
N GLN A 845 -89.14 -3.16 -87.63
CA GLN A 845 -88.70 -3.51 -86.28
C GLN A 845 -87.17 -3.60 -86.18
N TYR A 846 -86.52 -4.22 -87.17
CA TYR A 846 -85.07 -4.33 -87.25
C TYR A 846 -84.41 -2.95 -87.33
N GLN A 847 -84.93 -2.02 -88.13
CA GLN A 847 -84.46 -0.62 -88.16
C GLN A 847 -84.57 0.07 -86.79
N LYS A 848 -85.72 -0.05 -86.11
CA LYS A 848 -85.90 0.51 -84.76
C LYS A 848 -84.97 -0.13 -83.72
N GLU A 849 -84.68 -1.43 -83.86
CA GLU A 849 -83.75 -2.12 -82.98
C GLU A 849 -82.29 -1.75 -83.28
N GLN A 850 -81.95 -1.50 -84.55
CA GLN A 850 -80.67 -0.95 -84.96
C GLN A 850 -80.45 0.48 -84.40
N GLU A 851 -81.47 1.33 -84.44
CA GLU A 851 -81.46 2.66 -83.83
C GLU A 851 -81.27 2.60 -82.31
N LYS A 852 -81.96 1.69 -81.60
CA LYS A 852 -81.74 1.46 -80.18
C LYS A 852 -80.34 0.95 -79.87
N ARG A 853 -79.79 0.02 -80.66
CA ARG A 853 -78.41 -0.48 -80.50
C ARG A 853 -77.40 0.65 -80.65
N ASN A 854 -77.54 1.47 -81.69
CA ASN A 854 -76.71 2.66 -81.87
C ASN A 854 -76.79 3.62 -80.67
N LEU A 855 -77.98 3.81 -80.09
CA LEU A 855 -78.17 4.64 -78.89
C LEU A 855 -77.54 4.00 -77.64
N LEU A 856 -77.62 2.68 -77.52
CA LEU A 856 -77.01 1.91 -76.42
C LEU A 856 -75.49 1.94 -76.51
N ASP A 857 -74.92 1.78 -77.71
CA ASP A 857 -73.48 1.88 -77.97
C ASP A 857 -72.97 3.31 -77.66
N GLN A 858 -73.73 4.35 -77.98
CA GLN A 858 -73.40 5.73 -77.55
C GLN A 858 -73.38 5.87 -76.03
N SER A 859 -74.36 5.30 -75.33
CA SER A 859 -74.41 5.28 -73.86
C SER A 859 -73.24 4.50 -73.23
N ILE A 860 -72.92 3.32 -73.77
CA ILE A 860 -71.79 2.49 -73.35
C ILE A 860 -70.46 3.24 -73.55
N ASN A 861 -70.27 3.90 -74.69
CA ASN A 861 -69.07 4.69 -74.98
C ASN A 861 -68.90 5.87 -74.00
N GLU A 862 -69.97 6.59 -73.67
CA GLU A 862 -69.89 7.68 -72.69
C GLU A 862 -69.65 7.16 -71.25
N LEU A 863 -70.24 6.02 -70.87
CA LEU A 863 -69.92 5.35 -69.60
C LEU A 863 -68.46 4.89 -69.53
N GLN A 864 -67.92 4.28 -70.61
CA GLN A 864 -66.50 3.88 -70.68
C GLN A 864 -65.55 5.09 -70.55
N LYS A 865 -65.93 6.23 -71.13
CA LYS A 865 -65.19 7.49 -71.00
C LYS A 865 -65.24 8.05 -69.58
N GLN A 866 -66.40 7.99 -68.90
CA GLN A 866 -66.52 8.38 -67.49
C GLN A 866 -65.69 7.46 -66.57
N VAL A 867 -65.72 6.15 -66.78
CA VAL A 867 -64.88 5.18 -66.05
C VAL A 867 -63.40 5.49 -66.26
N ARG A 868 -62.96 5.80 -67.49
CA ARG A 868 -61.58 6.18 -67.78
C ARG A 868 -61.16 7.46 -67.04
N ILE A 869 -62.02 8.47 -66.98
CA ILE A 869 -61.79 9.72 -66.23
C ILE A 869 -61.71 9.45 -64.71
N LEU A 870 -62.50 8.51 -64.18
CA LEU A 870 -62.42 8.12 -62.77
C LEU A 870 -61.13 7.36 -62.47
N LEU A 871 -60.72 6.43 -63.33
CA LEU A 871 -59.45 5.70 -63.20
C LEU A 871 -58.25 6.66 -63.22
N ASP A 872 -58.25 7.66 -64.12
CA ASP A 872 -57.22 8.69 -64.16
C ASP A 872 -57.19 9.59 -62.91
N LYS A 873 -58.34 9.80 -62.25
CA LYS A 873 -58.42 10.52 -60.97
C LYS A 873 -57.91 9.66 -59.81
N GLU A 874 -58.27 8.38 -59.78
CA GLU A 874 -57.79 7.40 -58.80
C GLU A 874 -56.26 7.28 -58.87
N ASN A 875 -55.70 7.07 -60.06
CA ASN A 875 -54.25 7.03 -60.30
C ASN A 875 -53.52 8.32 -59.84
N ARG A 876 -54.13 9.50 -60.05
CA ARG A 876 -53.58 10.78 -59.55
C ARG A 876 -53.62 10.86 -58.02
N LEU A 877 -54.70 10.40 -57.39
CA LEU A 877 -54.81 10.36 -55.94
C LEU A 877 -53.80 9.38 -55.32
N GLU A 878 -53.66 8.18 -55.89
CA GLU A 878 -52.67 7.16 -55.50
C GLU A 878 -51.23 7.73 -55.56
N ALA A 879 -50.89 8.44 -56.65
CA ALA A 879 -49.60 9.10 -56.80
C ALA A 879 -49.38 10.20 -55.75
N THR A 880 -50.39 11.04 -55.46
CA THR A 880 -50.28 12.05 -54.39
C THR A 880 -50.18 11.43 -53.00
N ARG A 881 -50.87 10.31 -52.74
CA ARG A 881 -50.83 9.56 -51.48
C ARG A 881 -49.44 8.96 -51.25
N SER A 882 -48.87 8.35 -52.28
CA SER A 882 -47.50 7.82 -52.26
C SER A 882 -46.48 8.94 -52.01
N GLN A 883 -46.64 10.09 -52.67
CA GLN A 883 -45.78 11.26 -52.44
C GLN A 883 -45.90 11.80 -51.00
N GLN A 884 -47.11 11.84 -50.43
CA GLN A 884 -47.32 12.25 -49.04
C GLN A 884 -46.71 11.25 -48.04
N GLN A 885 -46.88 9.94 -48.26
CA GLN A 885 -46.24 8.91 -47.42
C GLN A 885 -44.72 9.01 -47.45
N SER A 886 -44.10 9.26 -48.61
CA SER A 886 -42.65 9.45 -48.69
C SER A 886 -42.15 10.67 -47.90
N ARG A 887 -42.92 11.78 -47.88
CA ARG A 887 -42.60 12.96 -47.07
C ARG A 887 -42.78 12.73 -45.57
N LEU A 888 -43.85 12.04 -45.17
CA LEU A 888 -44.07 11.68 -43.77
C LEU A 888 -42.94 10.78 -43.26
N HIS A 889 -42.55 9.76 -44.02
CA HIS A 889 -41.44 8.89 -43.66
C HIS A 889 -40.11 9.66 -43.57
N GLN A 890 -39.86 10.61 -44.48
CA GLN A 890 -38.68 11.49 -44.41
C GLN A 890 -38.69 12.37 -43.15
N GLN A 891 -39.85 12.90 -42.74
CA GLN A 891 -40.00 13.70 -41.52
C GLN A 891 -39.83 12.84 -40.25
N GLU A 892 -40.35 11.61 -40.22
CA GLU A 892 -40.15 10.66 -39.12
C GLU A 892 -38.66 10.32 -38.92
N VAL A 893 -37.91 10.13 -40.01
CA VAL A 893 -36.46 9.88 -39.94
C VAL A 893 -35.72 11.11 -39.39
N GLN A 894 -36.09 12.32 -39.82
CA GLN A 894 -35.51 13.56 -39.29
C GLN A 894 -35.82 13.77 -37.81
N LEU A 895 -37.05 13.49 -37.36
CA LEU A 895 -37.43 13.57 -35.95
C LEU A 895 -36.62 12.59 -35.10
N LYS A 896 -36.51 11.32 -35.52
CA LYS A 896 -35.67 10.32 -34.82
C LYS A 896 -34.20 10.73 -34.76
N GLN A 897 -33.68 11.40 -35.79
CA GLN A 897 -32.31 11.91 -35.76
C GLN A 897 -32.15 13.05 -34.73
N LEU A 898 -33.08 14.01 -34.70
CA LEU A 898 -33.08 15.11 -33.73
C LEU A 898 -33.28 14.63 -32.27
N GLU A 899 -34.13 13.61 -32.05
CA GLU A 899 -34.30 12.98 -30.73
C GLU A 899 -33.00 12.30 -30.26
N ASN A 900 -32.30 11.60 -31.15
CA ASN A 900 -30.99 11.00 -30.85
C ASN A 900 -29.90 12.06 -30.59
N GLU A 901 -29.93 13.19 -31.29
CA GLU A 901 -29.01 14.31 -31.06
C GLU A 901 -29.29 15.02 -29.72
N LYS A 902 -30.58 15.18 -29.37
CA LYS A 902 -31.00 15.69 -28.06
C LYS A 902 -30.56 14.77 -26.92
N GLY A 903 -30.77 13.45 -27.04
CA GLY A 903 -30.33 12.48 -26.04
C GLY A 903 -28.82 12.55 -25.77
N LYS A 904 -28.00 12.66 -26.82
CA LYS A 904 -26.55 12.87 -26.70
C LYS A 904 -26.19 14.19 -26.01
N SER A 905 -26.93 15.26 -26.29
CA SER A 905 -26.74 16.55 -25.61
C SER A 905 -27.05 16.45 -24.11
N ASP A 906 -28.13 15.77 -23.74
CA ASP A 906 -28.53 15.59 -22.33
C ASP A 906 -27.53 14.69 -21.58
N GLU A 907 -26.98 13.64 -22.21
CA GLU A 907 -25.89 12.82 -21.67
C GLU A 907 -24.59 13.61 -21.46
N LEU A 908 -24.21 14.49 -22.41
CA LEU A 908 -23.06 15.38 -22.28
C LEU A 908 -23.25 16.40 -21.14
N LEU A 909 -24.48 16.90 -20.96
CA LEU A 909 -24.80 17.87 -19.92
C LEU A 909 -24.75 17.22 -18.53
N LYS A 910 -25.28 16.00 -18.40
CA LYS A 910 -25.17 15.17 -17.18
C LYS A 910 -23.71 14.82 -16.86
N SER A 911 -22.94 14.41 -17.86
CA SER A 911 -21.51 14.11 -17.72
C SER A 911 -20.70 15.32 -17.26
N ASN A 912 -21.01 16.52 -17.77
CA ASN A 912 -20.39 17.76 -17.32
C ASN A 912 -20.78 18.13 -15.88
N LEU A 913 -22.04 17.91 -15.47
CA LEU A 913 -22.46 18.11 -14.07
C LEU A 913 -21.64 17.22 -13.12
N GLU A 914 -21.56 15.92 -13.43
CA GLU A 914 -20.78 14.97 -12.63
C GLU A 914 -19.29 15.32 -12.59
N LEU A 915 -18.71 15.80 -13.70
CA LEU A 915 -17.32 16.27 -13.73
C LEU A 915 -17.14 17.51 -12.85
N SER A 916 -18.09 18.44 -12.85
CA SER A 916 -18.07 19.63 -11.99
C SER A 916 -18.14 19.27 -10.50
N GLU A 917 -19.01 18.33 -10.10
CA GLU A 917 -19.08 17.83 -8.72
C GLU A 917 -17.81 17.06 -8.30
N LYS A 918 -17.24 16.25 -9.19
CA LYS A 918 -15.95 15.59 -8.94
C LYS A 918 -14.84 16.64 -8.75
N LEU A 919 -14.83 17.71 -9.55
CA LEU A 919 -13.81 18.75 -9.50
C LEU A 919 -13.91 19.63 -8.24
N SER A 920 -15.12 19.98 -7.78
CA SER A 920 -15.31 20.65 -6.48
C SER A 920 -14.92 19.75 -5.31
N GLY A 921 -15.25 18.45 -5.36
CA GLY A 921 -14.80 17.46 -4.38
C GLY A 921 -13.27 17.30 -4.33
N PHE A 922 -12.58 17.39 -5.47
CA PHE A 922 -11.11 17.42 -5.51
C PHE A 922 -10.53 18.73 -4.96
N GLN A 923 -11.14 19.89 -5.26
CA GLN A 923 -10.72 21.18 -4.69
C GLN A 923 -10.82 21.19 -3.16
N GLN A 924 -11.92 20.66 -2.60
CA GLN A 924 -12.09 20.57 -1.15
C GLN A 924 -11.06 19.64 -0.49
N LYS A 925 -10.76 18.49 -1.11
CA LYS A 925 -9.72 17.55 -0.65
C LYS A 925 -8.32 18.16 -0.72
N ASN A 926 -8.00 18.88 -1.79
CA ASN A 926 -6.72 19.59 -1.90
C ASN A 926 -6.58 20.67 -0.83
N LYS A 927 -7.66 21.38 -0.49
CA LYS A 927 -7.65 22.37 0.59
C LYS A 927 -7.39 21.71 1.96
N ALA A 928 -8.09 20.62 2.27
CA ALA A 928 -7.87 19.85 3.50
C ALA A 928 -6.42 19.32 3.59
N LEU A 929 -5.87 18.76 2.50
CA LEU A 929 -4.47 18.34 2.42
C LEU A 929 -3.50 19.51 2.64
N CYS A 930 -3.75 20.69 2.09
CA CYS A 930 -2.92 21.87 2.35
C CYS A 930 -2.95 22.29 3.83
N GLU A 931 -4.10 22.17 4.50
CA GLU A 931 -4.25 22.43 5.92
C GLU A 931 -3.51 21.38 6.77
N GLU A 932 -3.58 20.09 6.41
CA GLU A 932 -2.78 19.02 7.02
C GLU A 932 -1.26 19.23 6.84
N TYR A 933 -0.80 19.55 5.63
CA TYR A 933 0.61 19.86 5.37
C TYR A 933 1.08 21.08 6.18
N ALA A 934 0.25 22.12 6.31
CA ALA A 934 0.57 23.30 7.13
C ALA A 934 0.65 22.96 8.63
N GLN A 935 -0.16 22.03 9.13
CA GLN A 935 -0.06 21.54 10.51
C GLN A 935 1.20 20.69 10.72
N LEU A 936 1.54 19.80 9.78
CA LEU A 936 2.73 18.98 9.84
C LEU A 936 4.03 19.82 9.76
N LEU A 937 4.02 20.89 8.96
CA LEU A 937 5.12 21.86 8.91
C LEU A 937 5.33 22.54 10.28
N LYS A 938 4.24 22.99 10.94
CA LYS A 938 4.32 23.58 12.29
C LYS A 938 4.85 22.60 13.34
N GLN A 939 4.50 21.31 13.25
CA GLN A 939 5.06 20.28 14.12
C GLN A 939 6.56 20.07 13.86
N PHE A 940 6.98 20.09 12.59
CA PHE A 940 8.39 20.02 12.21
C PHE A 940 9.20 21.22 12.72
N ASP A 941 8.67 22.45 12.62
CA ASP A 941 9.30 23.66 13.19
C ASP A 941 9.49 23.61 14.71
N VAL A 942 8.59 22.93 15.43
CA VAL A 942 8.74 22.68 16.88
C VAL A 942 9.82 21.62 17.13
N TYR A 943 9.85 20.54 16.35
CA TYR A 943 10.88 19.51 16.46
C TYR A 943 12.28 20.05 16.18
N VAL A 944 12.44 20.84 15.11
CA VAL A 944 13.72 21.48 14.74
C VAL A 944 14.19 22.46 15.82
N ARG A 945 13.29 23.25 16.42
CA ARG A 945 13.64 24.11 17.57
C ARG A 945 14.12 23.30 18.77
N ASN A 946 13.37 22.28 19.18
CA ASN A 946 13.75 21.40 20.28
C ASN A 946 15.11 20.68 20.04
N TYR A 947 15.40 20.30 18.79
CA TYR A 947 16.69 19.74 18.40
C TYR A 947 17.81 20.78 18.51
N ASN A 948 17.60 21.98 17.97
CA ASN A 948 18.58 23.08 18.01
C ASN A 948 18.89 23.54 19.44
N GLU A 949 17.90 23.59 20.32
CA GLU A 949 18.07 23.89 21.75
C GLU A 949 18.92 22.83 22.46
N LYS A 950 18.62 21.53 22.24
CA LYS A 950 19.44 20.42 22.77
C LYS A 950 20.87 20.48 22.24
N HIS A 951 21.04 20.71 20.94
CA HIS A 951 22.35 20.84 20.32
C HIS A 951 23.14 22.04 20.89
N HIS A 952 22.48 23.19 21.11
CA HIS A 952 23.09 24.34 21.78
C HIS A 952 23.50 24.02 23.22
N HIS A 953 22.65 23.33 23.99
CA HIS A 953 22.97 22.90 25.35
C HIS A 953 24.20 21.97 25.39
N TYR A 954 24.29 20.99 24.47
CA TYR A 954 25.48 20.15 24.34
C TYR A 954 26.71 20.96 23.94
N LYS A 955 26.60 21.89 22.97
CA LYS A 955 27.71 22.77 22.56
C LYS A 955 28.24 23.58 23.75
N VAL A 956 27.37 24.16 24.58
CA VAL A 956 27.76 24.88 25.82
C VAL A 956 28.41 23.94 26.83
N LYS A 957 27.88 22.72 27.02
CA LYS A 957 28.48 21.71 27.90
C LYS A 957 29.89 21.30 27.44
N HIS A 958 30.09 21.13 26.13
CA HIS A 958 31.40 20.83 25.55
C HIS A 958 32.40 21.99 25.73
N HIS A 959 31.98 23.25 25.60
CA HIS A 959 32.86 24.40 25.90
C HIS A 959 33.29 24.37 27.37
N ARG A 960 32.35 24.24 28.31
CA ARG A 960 32.66 24.12 29.76
C ARG A 960 33.55 22.92 30.16
N ILE A 961 33.65 21.90 29.30
CA ILE A 961 34.59 20.78 29.49
C ILE A 961 35.94 21.15 28.88
N LYS A 962 35.95 21.68 27.64
CA LYS A 962 37.16 22.18 26.97
C LYS A 962 37.90 23.22 27.81
N ASP A 963 37.20 24.22 28.34
CA ASP A 963 37.80 25.30 29.12
C ASP A 963 38.48 24.77 30.40
N ARG A 964 37.89 23.76 31.05
CA ARG A 964 38.50 23.07 32.20
C ARG A 964 39.72 22.24 31.83
N LEU A 965 39.67 21.52 30.70
CA LEU A 965 40.81 20.75 30.20
C LEU A 965 41.96 21.66 29.77
N VAL A 966 41.68 22.80 29.12
CA VAL A 966 42.68 23.81 28.77
C VAL A 966 43.35 24.37 30.02
N HIS A 967 42.57 24.78 31.02
CA HIS A 967 43.13 25.26 32.29
C HIS A 967 43.96 24.20 33.04
N GLU A 968 43.57 22.92 32.96
CA GLU A 968 44.35 21.81 33.54
C GLU A 968 45.66 21.56 32.77
N VAL A 969 45.65 21.66 31.44
CA VAL A 969 46.86 21.60 30.60
C VAL A 969 47.79 22.77 30.91
N GLU A 970 47.29 24.00 31.00
CA GLU A 970 48.08 25.18 31.38
C GLU A 970 48.76 25.04 32.76
N LEU A 971 48.09 24.39 33.72
CA LEU A 971 48.66 24.05 35.03
C LEU A 971 49.76 22.99 34.91
N ARG A 972 49.54 21.94 34.11
CA ARG A 972 50.53 20.88 33.86
C ARG A 972 51.76 21.43 33.13
N ASP A 973 51.59 22.28 32.12
CA ASP A 973 52.68 22.90 31.38
C ASP A 973 53.55 23.81 32.26
N LYS A 974 52.94 24.57 33.17
CA LYS A 974 53.69 25.33 34.20
C LYS A 974 54.52 24.39 35.07
N ARG A 975 53.94 23.28 35.51
CA ARG A 975 54.64 22.28 36.34
C ARG A 975 55.74 21.54 35.59
N ILE A 976 55.56 21.27 34.30
CA ILE A 976 56.58 20.67 33.43
C ILE A 976 57.78 21.63 33.34
N LYS A 977 57.55 22.92 33.05
CA LYS A 977 58.61 23.94 33.00
C LYS A 977 59.38 24.09 34.32
N GLU A 978 58.70 24.02 35.46
CA GLU A 978 59.36 24.00 36.78
C GLU A 978 60.32 22.80 36.93
N LEU A 979 59.90 21.62 36.47
CA LEU A 979 60.70 20.39 36.54
C LEU A 979 61.84 20.38 35.51
N GLU A 980 61.62 20.91 34.31
CA GLU A 980 62.65 21.11 33.28
C GLU A 980 63.77 22.02 33.79
N ASN A 981 63.43 23.19 34.33
CA ASN A 981 64.39 24.12 34.95
C ASN A 981 65.17 23.44 36.11
N GLY A 982 64.50 22.61 36.92
CA GLY A 982 65.13 21.83 37.98
C GLY A 982 66.13 20.79 37.46
N ASN A 983 65.77 20.09 36.37
CA ASN A 983 66.65 19.13 35.71
C ASN A 983 67.86 19.81 35.05
N GLU A 984 67.70 20.98 34.43
CA GLU A 984 68.83 21.76 33.89
C GLU A 984 69.81 22.16 34.99
N LEU A 985 69.32 22.65 36.13
CA LEU A 985 70.17 23.01 37.28
C LEU A 985 70.94 21.79 37.82
N LEU A 986 70.27 20.64 37.96
CA LEU A 986 70.92 19.39 38.36
C LEU A 986 71.97 18.93 37.34
N ARG A 987 71.70 19.08 36.03
CA ARG A 987 72.66 18.74 34.97
C ARG A 987 73.91 19.62 35.05
N LEU A 988 73.75 20.93 35.24
CA LEU A 988 74.85 21.87 35.46
C LEU A 988 75.66 21.56 36.73
N GLN A 989 75.02 21.02 37.78
CA GLN A 989 75.74 20.55 38.96
C GLN A 989 76.55 19.27 38.66
N MET A 990 75.96 18.27 37.98
CA MET A 990 76.69 17.07 37.57
C MET A 990 77.86 17.38 36.62
N GLU A 991 77.71 18.34 35.71
CA GLU A 991 78.79 18.79 34.82
C GLU A 991 79.95 19.39 35.63
N LYS A 992 79.68 20.17 36.69
CA LYS A 992 80.71 20.70 37.60
C LYS A 992 81.35 19.62 38.46
N GLU A 993 80.57 18.69 39.01
CA GLU A 993 81.08 17.56 39.79
C GLU A 993 81.97 16.66 38.93
N LYS A 994 81.59 16.41 37.68
CA LYS A 994 82.42 15.68 36.71
C LYS A 994 83.72 16.41 36.40
N ALA A 995 83.66 17.72 36.10
CA ALA A 995 84.87 18.51 35.84
C ALA A 995 85.84 18.51 37.04
N PHE A 996 85.31 18.51 38.27
CA PHE A 996 86.12 18.36 39.48
C PHE A 996 86.71 16.95 39.63
N GLN A 997 85.97 15.89 39.29
CA GLN A 997 86.50 14.52 39.24
C GLN A 997 87.62 14.38 38.20
N ASP A 998 87.44 14.95 37.00
CA ASP A 998 88.44 14.93 35.92
C ASP A 998 89.74 15.66 36.35
N GLU A 999 89.64 16.80 37.04
CA GLU A 999 90.80 17.53 37.63
C GLU A 999 91.51 16.69 38.72
N VAL A 1000 90.76 16.04 39.61
CA VAL A 1000 91.33 15.15 40.65
C VAL A 1000 92.02 13.94 40.03
N ILE A 1001 91.48 13.38 38.94
CA ILE A 1001 92.12 12.29 38.20
C ILE A 1001 93.44 12.78 37.58
N ALA A 1002 93.44 13.94 36.90
CA ALA A 1002 94.64 14.52 36.30
C ALA A 1002 95.74 14.80 37.34
N GLN A 1003 95.39 15.33 38.52
CA GLN A 1003 96.35 15.54 39.61
C GLN A 1003 96.90 14.22 40.16
N ASN A 1004 96.07 13.19 40.31
CA ASN A 1004 96.53 11.86 40.73
C ASN A 1004 97.49 11.24 39.71
N ASP A 1005 97.24 11.40 38.40
CA ASP A 1005 98.14 10.90 37.35
C ASP A 1005 99.50 11.60 37.38
N VAL A 1006 99.55 12.92 37.62
CA VAL A 1006 100.81 13.66 37.81
C VAL A 1006 101.57 13.13 39.03
N LEU A 1007 100.89 12.95 40.17
CA LEU A 1007 101.51 12.40 41.39
C LEU A 1007 102.00 10.95 41.19
N LEU A 1008 101.30 10.13 40.40
CA LEU A 1008 101.74 8.79 40.04
C LEU A 1008 102.99 8.81 39.14
N GLN A 1009 103.08 9.75 38.20
CA GLN A 1009 104.29 9.94 37.39
C GLN A 1009 105.47 10.42 38.22
N GLU A 1010 105.27 11.35 39.17
CA GLU A 1010 106.31 11.80 40.09
C GLU A 1010 106.79 10.66 41.00
N ARG A 1011 105.87 9.90 41.58
CA ARG A 1011 106.19 8.69 42.34
C ARG A 1011 106.99 7.69 41.50
N GLY A 1012 106.64 7.52 40.22
CA GLY A 1012 107.39 6.68 39.28
C GLY A 1012 108.82 7.16 39.07
N LYS A 1013 109.02 8.47 38.83
CA LYS A 1013 110.36 9.07 38.68
C LYS A 1013 111.20 8.92 39.96
N LEU A 1014 110.62 9.16 41.13
CA LEU A 1014 111.29 9.01 42.42
C LEU A 1014 111.67 7.54 42.71
N LEU A 1015 110.83 6.58 42.31
CA LEU A 1015 111.16 5.15 42.39
C LEU A 1015 112.35 4.78 41.50
N VAL A 1016 112.41 5.29 40.27
CA VAL A 1016 113.55 5.08 39.36
C VAL A 1016 114.84 5.65 39.95
N GLN A 1017 114.81 6.89 40.46
CA GLN A 1017 115.96 7.52 41.12
C GLN A 1017 116.43 6.75 42.38
N LEU A 1018 115.50 6.17 43.14
CA LEU A 1018 115.83 5.29 44.26
C LEU A 1018 116.56 4.02 43.78
N THR A 1019 116.06 3.34 42.75
CA THR A 1019 116.73 2.15 42.20
C THR A 1019 118.12 2.48 41.61
N GLU A 1020 118.29 3.62 40.94
CA GLU A 1020 119.60 4.08 40.45
C GLU A 1020 120.59 4.35 41.61
N GLN A 1021 120.12 4.93 42.73
CA GLN A 1021 120.93 5.08 43.93
C GLN A 1021 121.27 3.74 44.59
N GLU A 1022 120.33 2.80 44.64
CA GLU A 1022 120.57 1.45 45.18
C GLU A 1022 121.62 0.68 44.35
N GLU A 1023 121.58 0.77 43.02
CA GLU A 1023 122.61 0.20 42.14
C GLU A 1023 123.98 0.88 42.35
N LEU A 1024 124.03 2.21 42.45
CA LEU A 1024 125.26 2.94 42.77
C LEU A 1024 125.85 2.53 44.13
N ILE A 1025 125.01 2.35 45.15
CA ILE A 1025 125.43 1.85 46.46
C ILE A 1025 125.94 0.41 46.35
N GLY A 1026 125.28 -0.44 45.56
CA GLY A 1026 125.73 -1.81 45.26
C GLY A 1026 127.12 -1.84 44.60
N ASN A 1027 127.32 -1.03 43.55
CA ASN A 1027 128.59 -0.89 42.85
C ASN A 1027 129.71 -0.37 43.77
N ASN A 1028 129.43 0.66 44.57
CA ASN A 1028 130.37 1.19 45.55
C ASN A 1028 130.73 0.16 46.64
N LYS A 1029 129.77 -0.66 47.09
CA LYS A 1029 130.00 -1.77 48.03
C LYS A 1029 130.89 -2.87 47.42
N GLY A 1030 130.71 -3.16 46.12
CA GLY A 1030 131.60 -4.03 45.35
C GLY A 1030 133.03 -3.51 45.28
N MET A 1031 133.21 -2.23 44.95
CA MET A 1031 134.52 -1.57 44.97
C MET A 1031 135.17 -1.59 46.35
N LEU A 1032 134.42 -1.27 47.42
CA LEU A 1032 134.91 -1.32 48.80
C LEU A 1032 135.38 -2.71 49.20
N SER A 1033 134.65 -3.77 48.82
CA SER A 1033 135.05 -5.16 49.08
C SER A 1033 136.35 -5.54 48.35
N SER A 1034 136.53 -5.05 47.12
CA SER A 1034 137.77 -5.21 46.34
C SER A 1034 138.95 -4.48 46.99
N VAL A 1035 138.75 -3.21 47.42
CA VAL A 1035 139.77 -2.44 48.14
C VAL A 1035 140.14 -3.08 49.47
N GLN A 1036 139.17 -3.56 50.26
CA GLN A 1036 139.42 -4.28 51.51
C GLN A 1036 140.24 -5.56 51.28
N SER A 1037 139.94 -6.31 50.22
CA SER A 1037 140.72 -7.50 49.85
C SER A 1037 142.18 -7.17 49.49
N ARG A 1038 142.40 -6.03 48.81
CA ARG A 1038 143.75 -5.55 48.49
C ARG A 1038 144.51 -5.04 49.71
N VAL A 1039 143.85 -4.34 50.64
CA VAL A 1039 144.45 -3.93 51.92
C VAL A 1039 144.84 -5.15 52.76
N LEU A 1040 144.00 -6.18 52.83
CA LEU A 1040 144.30 -7.45 53.52
C LEU A 1040 145.51 -8.21 52.93
N LEU A 1041 145.82 -8.02 51.65
CA LEU A 1041 147.04 -8.52 51.02
C LEU A 1041 148.26 -7.70 51.45
N LEU A 1042 148.19 -6.37 51.34
CA LEU A 1042 149.27 -5.45 51.72
C LEU A 1042 149.62 -5.56 53.23
N ASP A 1043 148.63 -5.74 54.11
CA ASP A 1043 148.87 -5.95 55.55
C ASP A 1043 149.62 -7.25 55.86
N LYS A 1044 149.43 -8.30 55.05
CA LYS A 1044 150.19 -9.56 55.18
C LYS A 1044 151.65 -9.37 54.74
N GLU A 1045 151.87 -8.63 53.65
CA GLU A 1045 153.22 -8.28 53.19
C GLU A 1045 153.94 -7.38 54.20
N ASN A 1046 153.27 -6.36 54.74
CA ASN A 1046 153.81 -5.49 55.78
C ASN A 1046 154.15 -6.23 57.08
N LYS A 1047 153.34 -7.21 57.51
CA LYS A 1047 153.70 -8.07 58.65
C LYS A 1047 154.96 -8.88 58.40
N LEU A 1048 155.09 -9.49 57.22
CA LEU A 1048 156.31 -10.20 56.81
C LEU A 1048 157.55 -9.28 56.83
N LEU A 1049 157.41 -8.04 56.36
CA LEU A 1049 158.49 -7.05 56.42
C LEU A 1049 158.83 -6.62 57.86
N GLN A 1050 157.83 -6.44 58.73
CA GLN A 1050 158.04 -6.11 60.15
C GLN A 1050 158.70 -7.26 60.93
N GLU A 1051 158.30 -8.52 60.70
CA GLU A 1051 158.93 -9.69 61.32
C GLU A 1051 160.40 -9.82 60.91
N ASN A 1052 160.72 -9.62 59.62
CA ASN A 1052 162.10 -9.58 59.14
C ASN A 1052 162.91 -8.43 59.78
N SER A 1053 162.32 -7.24 59.92
CA SER A 1053 162.97 -6.09 60.58
C SER A 1053 163.26 -6.35 62.07
N LEU A 1054 162.34 -7.02 62.79
CA LEU A 1054 162.51 -7.37 64.19
C LEU A 1054 163.65 -8.37 64.41
N GLN A 1055 163.80 -9.37 63.53
CA GLN A 1055 164.91 -10.32 63.58
C GLN A 1055 166.28 -9.61 63.42
N LEU A 1056 166.39 -8.69 62.46
CA LEU A 1056 167.57 -7.84 62.26
C LEU A 1056 167.90 -7.01 63.52
N THR A 1057 166.88 -6.38 64.12
CA THR A 1057 167.07 -5.51 65.31
C THR A 1057 167.53 -6.31 66.54
N HIS A 1058 167.06 -7.55 66.70
CA HIS A 1058 167.49 -8.42 67.80
C HIS A 1058 168.99 -8.76 67.75
N HIS A 1059 169.54 -8.99 66.55
CA HIS A 1059 170.98 -9.23 66.38
C HIS A 1059 171.83 -7.99 66.70
N ILE A 1060 171.36 -6.78 66.37
CA ILE A 1060 172.04 -5.53 66.74
C ILE A 1060 172.11 -5.38 68.28
N GLY A 1061 171.00 -5.60 68.99
CA GLY A 1061 170.93 -5.48 70.45
C GLY A 1061 171.81 -6.47 71.23
N LEU A 1062 172.09 -7.65 70.66
CA LEU A 1062 173.02 -8.63 71.24
C LEU A 1062 174.48 -8.14 71.20
N LEU A 1063 174.88 -7.49 70.10
CA LEU A 1063 176.23 -6.94 69.94
C LEU A 1063 176.48 -5.76 70.90
N GLU A 1064 175.50 -4.86 71.08
CA GLU A 1064 175.63 -3.75 72.03
C GLU A 1064 175.79 -4.20 73.50
N ARG A 1065 175.17 -5.32 73.89
CA ARG A 1065 175.24 -5.83 75.27
C ARG A 1065 176.63 -6.32 75.66
N ILE A 1066 177.39 -6.85 74.72
CA ILE A 1066 178.76 -7.32 74.96
C ILE A 1066 179.69 -6.11 75.21
N ILE A 1067 179.46 -5.00 74.52
CA ILE A 1067 180.30 -3.79 74.60
C ILE A 1067 180.18 -3.09 75.97
N ARG A 1068 179.00 -3.05 76.59
CA ARG A 1068 178.78 -2.31 77.86
C ARG A 1068 179.45 -2.89 79.11
N ASN A 1069 179.87 -4.17 79.09
CA ASN A 1069 180.34 -4.86 80.31
C ASN A 1069 181.82 -4.63 80.68
N ILE A 1070 182.61 -3.90 79.88
CA ILE A 1070 184.09 -3.85 80.03
C ILE A 1070 184.61 -2.55 80.70
N GLN A 1071 183.79 -1.49 80.88
CA GLN A 1071 184.29 -0.12 81.14
C GLN A 1071 184.01 0.47 82.54
N ILE A 1072 184.26 -0.28 83.63
CA ILE A 1072 184.07 0.21 85.02
C ILE A 1072 185.34 0.04 85.90
N ARG A 1073 185.89 1.18 86.38
CA ARG A 1073 186.96 1.43 87.40
C ARG A 1073 188.45 1.50 86.95
N ARG A 1074 189.07 2.66 87.30
CA ARG A 1074 190.52 3.04 87.23
C ARG A 1074 191.17 2.94 85.84
N GLY A 1075 191.59 4.02 85.19
CA GLY A 1075 191.51 5.46 85.48
C GLY A 1075 192.13 6.19 84.27
N GLU A 1076 191.49 7.25 83.77
CA GLU A 1076 191.21 7.39 82.32
C GLU A 1076 190.30 6.26 81.81
N VAL A 1077 189.24 6.58 81.06
CA VAL A 1077 188.57 5.68 80.08
C VAL A 1077 187.55 6.49 79.26
N ARG A 1078 187.51 6.25 77.95
CA ARG A 1078 186.56 6.81 76.96
C ARG A 1078 185.15 6.19 77.08
N CYS A 1079 184.12 6.99 76.80
CA CYS A 1079 182.90 6.64 76.05
C CYS A 1079 182.30 7.98 75.51
N VAL A 1080 182.07 8.22 74.21
CA VAL A 1080 181.16 7.53 73.25
C VAL A 1080 179.70 7.70 73.73
N LEU A 1081 178.83 8.46 73.06
CA LEU A 1081 178.37 8.27 71.66
C LEU A 1081 178.33 9.56 70.81
N PRO A 1082 178.81 9.49 69.55
CA PRO A 1082 178.41 10.43 68.49
C PRO A 1082 178.04 9.75 67.14
N VAL A 1083 177.38 10.53 66.26
CA VAL A 1083 177.22 10.34 64.78
C VAL A 1083 176.15 9.37 64.25
N GLY A 1084 175.44 9.81 63.17
CA GLY A 1084 174.61 8.99 62.26
C GLY A 1084 173.12 9.31 62.35
N SER A 1085 172.47 10.19 61.56
CA SER A 1085 172.78 10.79 60.25
C SER A 1085 172.65 9.87 59.03
N LEU A 1086 171.65 10.16 58.17
CA LEU A 1086 171.52 9.76 56.76
C LEU A 1086 171.14 8.26 56.54
N ILE A 1087 170.37 7.84 55.53
CA ILE A 1087 169.92 8.51 54.29
C ILE A 1087 168.72 7.79 53.62
N ARG A 1088 167.91 8.51 52.81
CA ARG A 1088 167.01 8.06 51.70
C ARG A 1088 165.81 7.16 52.05
N CYS A 1089 164.56 7.50 51.69
CA CYS A 1089 163.91 7.70 50.36
C CYS A 1089 163.31 6.39 49.81
N LEU A 1090 162.13 6.52 49.17
CA LEU A 1090 161.33 5.47 48.53
C LEU A 1090 160.67 4.53 49.56
N ASP A 1091 159.41 4.09 49.43
CA ASP A 1091 158.52 4.04 48.26
C ASP A 1091 157.05 4.44 48.57
N CYS A 1092 156.32 4.75 47.49
CA CYS A 1092 154.86 4.70 47.28
C CYS A 1092 153.90 5.42 48.27
#